data_AF-A0A1I1T0U8-F1
#
_entry.id   AF-A0A1I1T0U8-F1
#
_cell.length_a   1.000
_cell.length_b   1.000
_cell.length_c   1.000
_cell.angle_alpha   90.00
_cell.angle_beta   90.00
_cell.angle_gamma   90.00
#
_symmetry.space_group_name_H-M   'P 1'
#
loop_
_entity.id
_entity.type
_entity.pdbx_description
1 polymer ?
#
loop_
_entity_poly.entity_id
_entity_poly.type
_entity_poly.pdbx_seq_one_letter_code
_entity_poly.pdbx_strand_id
1 'polypeptide(L)'
;MNLAITDWRSLSLLISSAAMLGCGGSSSPGVVRSAGMVYAEPTLRSEASGHQTVSVAILSQSGVRTVTTGAVSAGSVDSIKAALVPGNLVDWIPGGTDQATVPENPAQTFNVILAKGKSAAAQFNLQKYGASVSRHGDAPGPMVAAGWVYNKGTGSITLGDGTTVTADQAGRAFERPIRRYEETYSVAPDAVVFNVNTDNYSKSAAASFASIPVTANYDYSTTSRQAAYVLFDRSYLNADAAKVVAIWYFTPQSQTDGKPVWEVPSQSPMLADKGNDPVSGQPYMSINATSPTSAPYSRSTEPFEMIKDTLYYVGDNEVASYLLKADMGTPNDPSDDKVIKVDAGWPNSGYQYWKNMELMGVDPRSVTDIWLTHGHSDHYGTVVEQLKMMDNAGKKIALWASREDAVAVTSDMQGNTWNIAGALPASETVIRARTTNFYEYDRWYDYGNVKIMVIWSPGHTPGTTNMLFQVKNPTDGKFYTFGYHGGYGFNGLNTPTASNGWLRLSFQHGFSYLQNTVNVDFVSPQHTNQFPIVEVYQALKAYNRDPANAGRQLTMLDAMSSRVFDSPSVNGTKITSEFSNQLEKRRSVASYRASDAANTTYKSIETSGPFKPGRENGLTAVRATVLDEGRIIQGFVGPQNKNPRLPLLANGIVTATDQYTNDPGGFYVQVALDVQDSGYKGYIPEGYSQFSPGMNATIVYKGGPVESVHAAKGTFHPPEYLRTQRVNSLADARAILQSVRKGSTVTLSLTPASEIVVPSNVSQTFQ
;
A
#
# COMPACT_ATOMS: atom_id res chain seq x y z
N MET A 1 56.97 7.72 -23.79
CA MET A 1 56.71 6.46 -24.51
C MET A 1 55.72 5.70 -23.64
N ASN A 2 54.41 5.81 -23.86
CA ASN A 2 53.56 5.31 -24.96
C ASN A 2 53.13 3.84 -24.77
N LEU A 3 51.83 3.58 -24.99
CA LEU A 3 51.10 2.30 -24.90
C LEU A 3 50.91 1.81 -23.45
N ALA A 4 49.74 1.83 -22.79
CA ALA A 4 48.31 1.69 -23.17
C ALA A 4 47.88 0.29 -23.61
N ILE A 5 46.94 -0.33 -22.86
CA ILE A 5 45.69 -1.02 -23.28
C ILE A 5 45.10 -1.92 -22.16
N THR A 6 43.90 -1.52 -21.71
CA THR A 6 42.69 -2.23 -21.19
C THR A 6 42.67 -3.49 -20.28
N ASP A 7 41.51 -3.57 -19.58
CA ASP A 7 40.76 -4.74 -19.08
C ASP A 7 41.18 -5.48 -17.80
N TRP A 8 40.50 -5.13 -16.70
CA TRP A 8 40.39 -5.91 -15.47
C TRP A 8 38.95 -5.90 -14.93
N ARG A 9 38.09 -6.80 -15.46
CA ARG A 9 36.84 -7.24 -14.80
C ARG A 9 36.54 -8.69 -15.15
N SER A 10 37.01 -9.63 -14.33
CA SER A 10 36.46 -10.98 -14.10
C SER A 10 37.42 -11.84 -13.27
N LEU A 11 37.34 -11.81 -11.94
CA LEU A 11 37.65 -12.96 -11.06
C LEU A 11 37.27 -12.63 -9.60
N SER A 12 36.23 -13.28 -9.07
CA SER A 12 35.94 -13.39 -7.63
C SER A 12 34.85 -14.45 -7.43
N LEU A 13 35.24 -15.72 -7.52
CA LEU A 13 34.35 -16.86 -7.26
C LEU A 13 35.22 -18.06 -6.87
N LEU A 14 35.42 -18.28 -5.56
CA LEU A 14 35.78 -19.57 -4.93
C LEU A 14 36.02 -19.41 -3.41
N ILE A 15 35.41 -20.34 -2.64
CA ILE A 15 35.78 -20.76 -1.25
C ILE A 15 35.48 -19.68 -0.17
N SER A 16 34.63 -19.95 0.83
CA SER A 16 34.78 -21.07 1.77
C SER A 16 33.46 -21.66 2.27
N SER A 17 33.26 -22.96 2.02
CA SER A 17 32.32 -23.79 2.78
C SER A 17 33.02 -24.31 4.04
N ALA A 18 32.57 -23.88 5.23
CA ALA A 18 33.04 -24.43 6.50
C ALA A 18 32.01 -25.44 7.06
N ALA A 19 32.49 -26.59 7.53
CA ALA A 19 31.64 -27.73 7.83
C ALA A 19 30.94 -27.65 9.20
N MET A 20 29.67 -28.07 9.25
CA MET A 20 29.02 -28.57 10.45
C MET A 20 28.72 -30.06 10.26
N LEU A 21 29.61 -30.90 10.79
CA LEU A 21 29.36 -32.33 10.99
C LEU A 21 28.54 -32.51 12.27
N GLY A 22 27.27 -32.90 12.14
CA GLY A 22 26.38 -33.14 13.27
C GLY A 22 25.35 -34.23 12.96
N CYS A 23 25.61 -35.45 13.43
CA CYS A 23 24.71 -36.60 13.54
C CYS A 23 23.68 -36.83 12.42
N GLY A 24 24.02 -37.70 11.47
CA GLY A 24 23.09 -38.14 10.43
C GLY A 24 21.91 -38.95 10.98
N GLY A 25 20.70 -38.41 10.85
CA GLY A 25 19.49 -39.21 10.69
C GLY A 25 19.19 -39.38 9.20
N SER A 26 18.94 -40.60 8.75
CA SER A 26 18.54 -40.87 7.36
C SER A 26 17.12 -40.35 7.11
N SER A 27 16.99 -39.11 6.65
CA SER A 27 15.71 -38.58 6.20
C SER A 27 15.29 -39.28 4.91
N SER A 28 14.29 -40.17 5.01
CA SER A 28 13.48 -40.55 3.85
C SER A 28 13.02 -39.28 3.12
N PRO A 29 12.92 -39.26 1.78
CA PRO A 29 12.37 -38.11 1.07
C PRO A 29 11.01 -37.75 1.68
N GLY A 30 10.91 -36.56 2.28
CA GLY A 30 9.70 -36.13 2.96
C GLY A 30 8.53 -36.17 1.98
N VAL A 31 7.39 -36.71 2.42
CA VAL A 31 6.18 -36.79 1.58
C VAL A 31 5.85 -35.39 1.07
N VAL A 32 6.01 -35.15 -0.22
CA VAL A 32 5.65 -33.86 -0.83
C VAL A 32 4.12 -33.80 -0.91
N ARG A 33 3.52 -32.66 -0.55
CA ARG A 33 2.08 -32.44 -0.73
C ARG A 33 1.74 -32.54 -2.22
N SER A 34 0.70 -33.32 -2.54
CA SER A 34 0.12 -33.36 -3.88
C SER A 34 -0.74 -32.13 -4.11
N ALA A 35 -0.89 -31.71 -5.38
CA ALA A 35 -1.73 -30.59 -5.75
C ALA A 35 -2.61 -30.87 -6.98
N GLY A 36 -3.73 -30.16 -7.07
CA GLY A 36 -4.63 -30.23 -8.22
C GLY A 36 -5.86 -29.32 -8.10
N MET A 37 -6.54 -29.13 -9.25
CA MET A 37 -7.71 -28.27 -9.37
C MET A 37 -9.00 -29.04 -9.02
N VAL A 38 -9.79 -28.54 -8.07
CA VAL A 38 -11.14 -29.06 -7.78
C VAL A 38 -12.06 -28.73 -8.95
N TYR A 39 -12.78 -29.74 -9.48
CA TYR A 39 -13.67 -29.57 -10.64
C TYR A 39 -15.11 -30.07 -10.42
N ALA A 40 -15.43 -30.59 -9.24
CA ALA A 40 -16.79 -30.91 -8.82
C ALA A 40 -16.95 -30.68 -7.31
N GLU A 41 -18.20 -30.45 -6.87
CA GLU A 41 -18.53 -30.34 -5.45
C GLU A 41 -18.14 -31.61 -4.68
N PRO A 42 -17.65 -31.50 -3.44
CA PRO A 42 -17.29 -32.65 -2.62
C PRO A 42 -18.52 -33.47 -2.23
N THR A 43 -18.40 -34.78 -2.37
CA THR A 43 -19.42 -35.77 -1.98
C THR A 43 -19.12 -36.33 -0.59
N LEU A 44 -20.17 -36.70 0.13
CA LEU A 44 -20.07 -37.24 1.48
C LEU A 44 -20.61 -38.67 1.52
N ARG A 45 -19.93 -39.55 2.28
CA ARG A 45 -20.44 -40.87 2.64
C ARG A 45 -20.44 -41.00 4.15
N SER A 46 -21.62 -41.19 4.75
CA SER A 46 -21.76 -41.49 6.17
C SER A 46 -21.46 -42.96 6.48
N GLU A 47 -20.80 -43.19 7.60
CA GLU A 47 -20.62 -44.50 8.21
C GLU A 47 -21.65 -44.75 9.31
N ALA A 48 -21.83 -46.02 9.73
CA ALA A 48 -22.73 -46.38 10.83
C ALA A 48 -22.32 -45.79 12.19
N SER A 49 -21.06 -45.34 12.31
CA SER A 49 -20.50 -44.60 13.46
C SER A 49 -20.97 -43.14 13.55
N GLY A 50 -21.65 -42.61 12.53
CA GLY A 50 -21.96 -41.19 12.40
C GLY A 50 -20.79 -40.32 11.89
N HIS A 51 -19.62 -40.92 11.66
CA HIS A 51 -18.52 -40.26 10.95
C HIS A 51 -18.81 -40.22 9.44
N GLN A 52 -18.11 -39.33 8.72
CA GLN A 52 -18.27 -39.17 7.28
C GLN A 52 -16.91 -39.11 6.58
N THR A 53 -16.79 -39.69 5.39
CA THR A 53 -15.66 -39.43 4.48
C THR A 53 -16.02 -38.32 3.50
N VAL A 54 -15.06 -37.46 3.17
CA VAL A 54 -15.19 -36.42 2.16
C VAL A 54 -14.43 -36.86 0.90
N SER A 55 -15.12 -36.97 -0.23
CA SER A 55 -14.55 -37.38 -1.53
C SER A 55 -14.72 -36.26 -2.55
N VAL A 56 -13.63 -35.80 -3.17
CA VAL A 56 -13.62 -34.68 -4.11
C VAL A 56 -12.91 -35.03 -5.42
N ALA A 57 -13.49 -34.60 -6.55
CA ALA A 57 -12.93 -34.82 -7.87
C ALA A 57 -11.91 -33.72 -8.21
N ILE A 58 -10.68 -34.13 -8.53
CA ILE A 58 -9.51 -33.26 -8.73
C ILE A 58 -8.80 -33.58 -10.05
N LEU A 59 -8.41 -32.53 -10.77
CA LEU A 59 -7.51 -32.58 -11.92
C LEU A 59 -6.07 -32.38 -11.42
N SER A 60 -5.28 -33.44 -11.33
CA SER A 60 -3.95 -33.45 -10.67
C SER A 60 -2.80 -33.65 -11.66
N GLN A 61 -1.57 -33.43 -11.18
CA GLN A 61 -0.31 -33.76 -11.88
C GLN A 61 -0.13 -35.25 -12.25
N SER A 62 -1.07 -36.12 -11.87
CA SER A 62 -1.08 -37.54 -12.20
C SER A 62 -2.43 -38.00 -12.75
N GLY A 63 -3.19 -37.07 -13.36
CA GLY A 63 -4.47 -37.32 -14.03
C GLY A 63 -5.70 -36.87 -13.25
N VAL A 64 -6.87 -37.22 -13.77
CA VAL A 64 -8.18 -37.02 -13.11
C VAL A 64 -8.33 -38.05 -11.98
N ARG A 65 -8.65 -37.61 -10.77
CA ARG A 65 -8.73 -38.44 -9.56
C ARG A 65 -9.90 -38.06 -8.67
N THR A 66 -10.32 -38.97 -7.80
CA THR A 66 -11.24 -38.67 -6.69
C THR A 66 -10.51 -38.86 -5.37
N VAL A 67 -10.05 -37.77 -4.76
CA VAL A 67 -9.31 -37.81 -3.51
C VAL A 67 -10.28 -37.92 -2.34
N THR A 68 -10.08 -38.91 -1.46
CA THR A 68 -10.97 -39.20 -0.32
C THR A 68 -10.24 -39.07 1.01
N THR A 69 -10.87 -38.43 2.00
CA THR A 69 -10.34 -38.36 3.37
C THR A 69 -10.58 -39.67 4.14
N GLY A 70 -9.84 -39.85 5.23
CA GLY A 70 -10.30 -40.74 6.31
C GLY A 70 -11.67 -40.31 6.88
N ALA A 71 -12.32 -41.18 7.66
CA ALA A 71 -13.61 -40.89 8.27
C ALA A 71 -13.45 -39.86 9.40
N VAL A 72 -14.13 -38.72 9.28
CA VAL A 72 -14.07 -37.59 10.21
C VAL A 72 -15.40 -37.36 10.92
N SER A 73 -15.36 -36.61 12.04
CA SER A 73 -16.58 -36.16 12.72
C SER A 73 -17.38 -35.20 11.84
N ALA A 74 -18.71 -35.17 11.98
CA ALA A 74 -19.57 -34.25 11.22
C ALA A 74 -19.16 -32.77 11.37
N GLY A 75 -18.69 -32.35 12.55
CA GLY A 75 -18.20 -30.98 12.78
C GLY A 75 -16.90 -30.64 12.02
N SER A 76 -16.12 -31.64 11.61
CA SER A 76 -14.90 -31.45 10.79
C SER A 76 -15.19 -31.30 9.31
N VAL A 77 -16.35 -31.80 8.84
CA VAL A 77 -16.69 -31.90 7.41
C VAL A 77 -16.78 -30.53 6.75
N ASP A 78 -17.43 -29.55 7.38
CA ASP A 78 -17.57 -28.22 6.80
C ASP A 78 -16.24 -27.45 6.75
N SER A 79 -15.36 -27.64 7.74
CA SER A 79 -14.00 -27.08 7.71
C SER A 79 -13.15 -27.64 6.56
N ILE A 80 -13.29 -28.94 6.24
CA ILE A 80 -12.63 -29.57 5.09
C ILE A 80 -13.23 -29.05 3.78
N LYS A 81 -14.57 -29.01 3.68
CA LYS A 81 -15.28 -28.56 2.47
C LYS A 81 -15.01 -27.11 2.10
N ALA A 82 -14.71 -26.24 3.06
CA ALA A 82 -14.45 -24.82 2.81
C ALA A 82 -13.32 -24.56 1.79
N ALA A 83 -12.33 -25.45 1.69
CA ALA A 83 -11.27 -25.38 0.69
C ALA A 83 -11.66 -25.98 -0.67
N LEU A 84 -12.66 -26.88 -0.70
CA LEU A 84 -12.99 -27.75 -1.83
C LEU A 84 -14.04 -27.16 -2.78
N VAL A 85 -13.90 -25.87 -3.12
CA VAL A 85 -14.77 -25.18 -4.06
C VAL A 85 -14.27 -25.41 -5.51
N PRO A 86 -15.14 -25.73 -6.49
CA PRO A 86 -14.75 -25.84 -7.89
C PRO A 86 -14.03 -24.58 -8.40
N GLY A 87 -12.84 -24.78 -8.99
CA GLY A 87 -11.93 -23.70 -9.38
C GLY A 87 -10.85 -23.35 -8.36
N ASN A 88 -10.83 -23.98 -7.18
CA ASN A 88 -9.69 -23.90 -6.28
C ASN A 88 -8.59 -24.89 -6.71
N LEU A 89 -7.38 -24.37 -6.88
CA LEU A 89 -6.16 -25.16 -6.91
C LEU A 89 -5.76 -25.43 -5.45
N VAL A 90 -5.84 -26.69 -5.03
CA VAL A 90 -5.59 -27.10 -3.64
C VAL A 90 -4.39 -28.03 -3.52
N ASP A 91 -3.76 -28.05 -2.35
CA ASP A 91 -2.81 -29.09 -1.95
C ASP A 91 -3.31 -29.94 -0.78
N TRP A 92 -2.82 -31.18 -0.70
CA TRP A 92 -3.08 -32.12 0.40
C TRP A 92 -1.87 -33.03 0.68
N ILE A 93 -1.80 -33.59 1.88
CA ILE A 93 -0.82 -34.64 2.21
C ILE A 93 -1.40 -35.99 1.74
N PRO A 94 -0.74 -36.73 0.84
CA PRO A 94 -1.21 -38.05 0.43
C PRO A 94 -1.27 -39.04 1.61
N GLY A 95 -2.41 -39.70 1.78
CA GLY A 95 -2.58 -40.83 2.73
C GLY A 95 -2.37 -42.20 2.08
N GLY A 96 -2.25 -42.24 0.75
CA GLY A 96 -2.21 -43.42 -0.09
C GLY A 96 -2.61 -43.05 -1.52
N THR A 97 -2.87 -44.05 -2.37
CA THR A 97 -3.47 -43.80 -3.69
C THR A 97 -4.86 -43.20 -3.52
N ASP A 98 -5.11 -42.05 -4.13
CA ASP A 98 -6.39 -41.34 -4.12
C ASP A 98 -6.95 -41.00 -2.71
N GLN A 99 -6.04 -40.86 -1.72
CA GLN A 99 -6.40 -40.52 -0.34
C GLN A 99 -5.70 -39.25 0.17
N ALA A 100 -6.39 -38.50 1.02
CA ALA A 100 -5.86 -37.36 1.77
C ALA A 100 -5.78 -37.68 3.27
N THR A 101 -4.61 -37.40 3.86
CA THR A 101 -4.39 -37.44 5.30
C THR A 101 -5.10 -36.26 5.96
N VAL A 102 -5.91 -36.54 6.99
CA VAL A 102 -6.55 -35.52 7.82
C VAL A 102 -5.63 -35.20 9.00
N PRO A 103 -5.06 -33.99 9.09
CA PRO A 103 -4.25 -33.57 10.23
C PRO A 103 -5.14 -33.18 11.44
N GLU A 104 -4.51 -32.93 12.58
CA GLU A 104 -5.19 -32.56 13.84
C GLU A 104 -6.15 -31.37 13.69
N ASN A 105 -5.80 -30.39 12.85
CA ASN A 105 -6.72 -29.33 12.41
C ASN A 105 -7.33 -29.71 11.05
N PRO A 106 -8.61 -30.14 10.97
CA PRO A 106 -9.19 -30.63 9.72
C PRO A 106 -9.22 -29.59 8.60
N ALA A 107 -9.22 -28.29 8.92
CA ALA A 107 -9.15 -27.22 7.92
C ALA A 107 -7.85 -27.22 7.09
N GLN A 108 -6.79 -27.90 7.55
CA GLN A 108 -5.50 -28.04 6.86
C GLN A 108 -5.38 -29.33 6.01
N THR A 109 -6.47 -30.12 5.92
CA THR A 109 -6.54 -31.31 5.05
C THR A 109 -6.31 -30.92 3.60
N PHE A 110 -6.97 -29.85 3.15
CA PHE A 110 -6.76 -29.22 1.84
C PHE A 110 -6.46 -27.73 2.04
N ASN A 111 -5.34 -27.23 1.52
CA ASN A 111 -5.05 -25.79 1.52
C ASN A 111 -5.33 -25.21 0.14
N VAL A 112 -5.96 -24.04 0.09
CA VAL A 112 -6.14 -23.28 -1.16
C VAL A 112 -4.84 -22.53 -1.50
N ILE A 113 -4.27 -22.87 -2.66
CA ILE A 113 -3.10 -22.20 -3.24
C ILE A 113 -3.56 -21.00 -4.08
N LEU A 114 -4.47 -21.23 -5.04
CA LEU A 114 -5.10 -20.22 -5.90
C LEU A 114 -6.59 -20.55 -6.06
N ALA A 115 -7.43 -19.55 -6.32
CA ALA A 115 -8.88 -19.69 -6.36
C ALA A 115 -9.50 -18.98 -7.58
N LYS A 116 -9.72 -19.71 -8.68
CA LYS A 116 -10.39 -19.18 -9.88
C LYS A 116 -11.87 -18.89 -9.61
N GLY A 117 -12.53 -19.78 -8.86
CA GLY A 117 -13.96 -19.74 -8.60
C GLY A 117 -14.79 -19.62 -9.88
N LYS A 118 -15.89 -18.86 -9.84
CA LYS A 118 -16.67 -18.48 -11.04
C LYS A 118 -16.27 -17.10 -11.61
N SER A 119 -15.15 -16.53 -11.14
CA SER A 119 -14.78 -15.17 -11.51
C SER A 119 -14.17 -15.10 -12.91
N ALA A 120 -14.60 -14.11 -13.71
CA ALA A 120 -13.95 -13.77 -14.97
C ALA A 120 -12.54 -13.15 -14.75
N ALA A 121 -12.29 -12.61 -13.55
CA ALA A 121 -11.04 -11.94 -13.20
C ALA A 121 -9.81 -12.83 -13.43
N ALA A 122 -8.71 -12.17 -13.81
CA ALA A 122 -7.42 -12.81 -14.00
C ALA A 122 -6.69 -12.96 -12.65
N GLN A 123 -5.96 -14.06 -12.50
CA GLN A 123 -5.05 -14.30 -11.38
C GLN A 123 -3.64 -14.48 -11.94
N PHE A 124 -2.66 -13.92 -11.23
CA PHE A 124 -1.26 -13.91 -11.63
C PHE A 124 -0.39 -14.37 -10.47
N ASN A 125 0.65 -15.14 -10.79
CA ASN A 125 1.65 -15.60 -9.84
C ASN A 125 2.91 -15.90 -10.64
N LEU A 126 4.07 -15.45 -10.18
CA LEU A 126 5.35 -15.75 -10.84
C LEU A 126 5.91 -17.07 -10.30
N GLN A 127 6.84 -17.69 -11.02
CA GLN A 127 7.39 -18.99 -10.60
C GLN A 127 8.02 -18.93 -9.21
N LYS A 128 8.90 -17.95 -8.98
CA LYS A 128 9.77 -17.95 -7.81
C LYS A 128 9.14 -17.39 -6.53
N TYR A 129 8.04 -16.64 -6.58
CA TYR A 129 7.46 -15.96 -5.40
C TYR A 129 5.94 -15.95 -5.40
N GLY A 130 5.34 -15.72 -4.23
CA GLY A 130 3.89 -15.73 -4.03
C GLY A 130 3.35 -17.12 -3.70
N ALA A 131 2.19 -17.45 -4.25
CA ALA A 131 1.49 -18.71 -4.00
C ALA A 131 2.31 -19.93 -4.44
N SER A 132 2.29 -20.98 -3.63
CA SER A 132 3.02 -22.23 -3.85
C SER A 132 2.34 -23.37 -3.08
N VAL A 133 2.64 -24.61 -3.45
CA VAL A 133 2.23 -25.77 -2.64
C VAL A 133 2.78 -25.62 -1.23
N SER A 134 1.93 -25.87 -0.24
CA SER A 134 2.28 -25.69 1.18
C SER A 134 3.47 -26.55 1.60
N ARG A 135 4.33 -26.01 2.49
CA ARG A 135 5.43 -26.76 3.12
C ARG A 135 4.91 -27.99 3.86
N HIS A 136 5.70 -29.07 3.87
CA HIS A 136 5.43 -30.26 4.66
C HIS A 136 6.72 -30.82 5.26
N GLY A 137 6.72 -31.02 6.58
CA GLY A 137 7.96 -31.20 7.34
C GLY A 137 8.91 -30.03 7.06
N ASP A 138 10.19 -30.34 6.80
CA ASP A 138 11.18 -29.32 6.48
C ASP A 138 11.28 -28.95 4.99
N ALA A 139 10.55 -29.63 4.10
CA ALA A 139 10.61 -29.39 2.66
C ALA A 139 9.60 -28.32 2.19
N PRO A 140 10.04 -27.22 1.55
CA PRO A 140 9.13 -26.30 0.87
C PRO A 140 8.46 -27.02 -0.30
N GLY A 141 7.16 -26.78 -0.50
CA GLY A 141 6.40 -27.41 -1.58
C GLY A 141 6.75 -26.87 -2.98
N PRO A 142 6.34 -27.56 -4.05
CA PRO A 142 6.55 -27.09 -5.41
C PRO A 142 5.93 -25.72 -5.72
N MET A 143 6.54 -25.01 -6.66
CA MET A 143 6.09 -23.70 -7.11
C MET A 143 4.82 -23.80 -7.97
N VAL A 144 4.10 -22.69 -8.06
CA VAL A 144 2.98 -22.48 -8.99
C VAL A 144 3.21 -21.17 -9.74
N ALA A 145 2.77 -21.07 -10.98
CA ALA A 145 2.65 -19.79 -11.67
C ALA A 145 1.29 -19.65 -12.36
N ALA A 146 0.87 -18.42 -12.60
CA ALA A 146 -0.42 -18.08 -13.19
C ALA A 146 -0.30 -16.81 -14.03
N GLY A 147 -1.04 -16.74 -15.14
CA GLY A 147 -1.13 -15.54 -15.96
C GLY A 147 -1.75 -15.81 -17.32
N TRP A 148 -1.61 -14.86 -18.24
CA TRP A 148 -2.04 -15.02 -19.63
C TRP A 148 -0.98 -15.75 -20.45
N VAL A 149 -1.41 -16.76 -21.21
CA VAL A 149 -0.57 -17.51 -22.14
C VAL A 149 -0.29 -16.63 -23.35
N TYR A 150 0.97 -16.27 -23.57
CA TYR A 150 1.40 -15.46 -24.71
C TYR A 150 2.17 -16.22 -25.77
N ASN A 151 2.83 -17.32 -25.39
CA ASN A 151 3.58 -18.15 -26.31
C ASN A 151 3.64 -19.59 -25.83
N LYS A 152 3.81 -20.52 -26.77
CA LYS A 152 4.07 -21.93 -26.51
C LYS A 152 5.04 -22.47 -27.57
N GLY A 153 6.22 -22.90 -27.13
CA GLY A 153 7.26 -23.50 -27.96
C GLY A 153 7.32 -25.01 -27.77
N THR A 154 8.30 -25.66 -28.42
CA THR A 154 8.61 -27.08 -28.18
C THR A 154 9.15 -27.24 -26.76
N GLY A 155 8.30 -27.68 -25.83
CA GLY A 155 8.68 -27.86 -24.43
C GLY A 155 8.79 -26.56 -23.62
N SER A 156 8.12 -25.47 -24.03
CA SER A 156 8.10 -24.22 -23.26
C SER A 156 6.76 -23.48 -23.33
N ILE A 157 6.41 -22.76 -22.26
CA ILE A 157 5.21 -21.91 -22.18
C ILE A 157 5.57 -20.54 -21.57
N THR A 158 5.06 -19.47 -22.15
CA THR A 158 5.26 -18.09 -21.65
C THR A 158 3.96 -17.59 -21.03
N LEU A 159 4.02 -17.23 -19.75
CA LEU A 159 2.91 -16.62 -19.01
C LEU A 159 3.30 -15.20 -18.56
N GLY A 160 2.34 -14.27 -18.57
CA GLY A 160 2.54 -12.96 -17.97
C GLY A 160 1.29 -12.13 -17.79
N ASP A 161 1.47 -10.91 -17.29
CA ASP A 161 0.41 -9.91 -17.08
C ASP A 161 0.18 -9.00 -18.29
N GLY A 162 0.82 -9.28 -19.42
CA GLY A 162 0.68 -8.54 -20.68
C GLY A 162 1.24 -7.11 -20.68
N THR A 163 1.64 -6.56 -19.53
CA THR A 163 2.17 -5.20 -19.43
C THR A 163 3.43 -5.10 -20.27
N THR A 164 3.38 -4.22 -21.27
CA THR A 164 4.46 -4.04 -22.25
C THR A 164 4.80 -2.56 -22.38
N VAL A 165 6.04 -2.18 -22.06
CA VAL A 165 6.52 -0.79 -22.15
C VAL A 165 7.44 -0.65 -23.36
N THR A 166 7.07 0.20 -24.31
CA THR A 166 7.78 0.36 -25.59
C THR A 166 8.64 1.62 -25.67
N ALA A 167 8.35 2.65 -24.85
CA ALA A 167 9.08 3.92 -24.80
C ALA A 167 9.09 4.49 -23.37
N ASP A 168 10.00 5.43 -23.10
CA ASP A 168 9.92 6.25 -21.88
C ASP A 168 8.84 7.34 -21.97
N GLN A 169 8.60 8.05 -20.87
CA GLN A 169 7.55 9.06 -20.80
C GLN A 169 7.78 10.27 -21.73
N ALA A 170 9.00 10.47 -22.24
CA ALA A 170 9.33 11.46 -23.27
C ALA A 170 9.16 10.92 -24.71
N GLY A 171 8.65 9.69 -24.87
CA GLY A 171 8.34 9.08 -26.16
C GLY A 171 9.52 8.39 -26.85
N ARG A 172 10.69 8.27 -26.21
CA ARG A 172 11.84 7.57 -26.83
C ARG A 172 11.73 6.07 -26.63
N ALA A 173 11.68 5.33 -27.73
CA ALA A 173 11.62 3.88 -27.74
C ALA A 173 12.72 3.23 -26.88
N PHE A 174 12.41 2.08 -26.29
CA PHE A 174 13.41 1.13 -25.80
C PHE A 174 13.88 0.27 -26.98
N GLU A 175 15.13 -0.24 -26.92
CA GLU A 175 15.68 -1.13 -27.96
C GLU A 175 14.83 -2.40 -28.13
N ARG A 176 14.18 -2.85 -27.06
CA ARG A 176 13.22 -3.94 -27.01
C ARG A 176 12.08 -3.57 -26.06
N PRO A 177 10.83 -3.97 -26.32
CA PRO A 177 9.75 -3.79 -25.36
C PRO A 177 10.06 -4.48 -24.03
N ILE A 178 9.82 -3.78 -22.92
CA ILE A 178 10.01 -4.30 -21.57
C ILE A 178 8.71 -5.00 -21.14
N ARG A 179 8.82 -6.26 -20.70
CA ARG A 179 7.73 -7.04 -20.11
C ARG A 179 8.17 -7.52 -18.74
N ARG A 180 7.81 -6.79 -17.68
CA ARG A 180 8.37 -7.00 -16.32
C ARG A 180 7.83 -8.23 -15.63
N TYR A 181 6.56 -8.56 -15.85
CA TYR A 181 5.85 -9.64 -15.17
C TYR A 181 5.50 -10.76 -16.15
N GLU A 182 6.44 -11.08 -17.04
CA GLU A 182 6.36 -12.20 -18.00
C GLU A 182 7.55 -13.14 -17.78
N GLU A 183 7.28 -14.44 -17.69
CA GLU A 183 8.28 -15.49 -17.50
C GLU A 183 8.01 -16.65 -18.49
N THR A 184 9.07 -17.28 -18.98
CA THR A 184 8.99 -18.44 -19.89
C THR A 184 9.54 -19.68 -19.20
N TYR A 185 8.70 -20.69 -19.08
CA TYR A 185 8.98 -21.90 -18.30
C TYR A 185 9.27 -23.10 -19.22
N SER A 186 10.18 -23.96 -18.77
CA SER A 186 10.37 -25.28 -19.37
C SER A 186 9.22 -26.20 -18.98
N VAL A 187 8.70 -26.97 -19.94
CA VAL A 187 7.59 -27.91 -19.74
C VAL A 187 8.13 -29.34 -19.82
N ALA A 188 7.74 -30.19 -18.87
CA ALA A 188 8.13 -31.60 -18.87
C ALA A 188 7.47 -32.35 -20.06
N PRO A 189 8.15 -33.32 -20.71
CA PRO A 189 7.58 -34.06 -21.85
C PRO A 189 6.28 -34.82 -21.52
N ASP A 190 6.10 -35.17 -20.25
CA ASP A 190 4.99 -35.90 -19.64
C ASP A 190 4.02 -34.99 -18.86
N ALA A 191 4.14 -33.66 -19.00
CA ALA A 191 3.29 -32.71 -18.30
C ALA A 191 1.80 -32.89 -18.64
N VAL A 192 0.96 -33.02 -17.61
CA VAL A 192 -0.48 -33.25 -17.76
C VAL A 192 -1.20 -31.94 -18.03
N VAL A 193 -2.02 -31.88 -19.08
CA VAL A 193 -2.73 -30.67 -19.48
C VAL A 193 -4.24 -30.87 -19.32
N PHE A 194 -4.92 -29.88 -18.78
CA PHE A 194 -6.38 -29.86 -18.59
C PHE A 194 -7.00 -28.61 -19.19
N ASN A 195 -8.12 -28.80 -19.89
CA ASN A 195 -9.06 -27.73 -20.19
C ASN A 195 -10.05 -27.63 -19.02
N VAL A 196 -10.04 -26.51 -18.31
CA VAL A 196 -10.92 -26.25 -17.17
C VAL A 196 -12.06 -25.35 -17.61
N ASN A 197 -13.27 -25.89 -17.63
CA ASN A 197 -14.46 -25.16 -18.06
C ASN A 197 -15.01 -24.35 -16.87
N THR A 198 -14.82 -23.04 -16.84
CA THR A 198 -15.21 -22.19 -15.70
C THR A 198 -16.71 -21.91 -15.62
N ASP A 199 -17.43 -22.03 -16.73
CA ASP A 199 -18.91 -21.92 -16.77
C ASP A 199 -19.56 -23.14 -16.12
N ASN A 200 -18.96 -24.32 -16.29
CA ASN A 200 -19.37 -25.58 -15.71
C ASN A 200 -18.17 -26.52 -15.51
N TYR A 201 -17.60 -26.48 -14.31
CA TYR A 201 -16.40 -27.24 -13.94
C TYR A 201 -16.51 -28.75 -14.18
N SER A 202 -17.70 -29.35 -14.09
CA SER A 202 -17.92 -30.78 -14.39
C SER A 202 -17.65 -31.17 -15.85
N LYS A 203 -17.56 -30.20 -16.77
CA LYS A 203 -17.16 -30.39 -18.17
C LYS A 203 -15.64 -30.26 -18.40
N SER A 204 -14.86 -30.05 -17.33
CA SER A 204 -13.40 -29.99 -17.43
C SER A 204 -12.83 -31.37 -17.79
N ALA A 205 -11.77 -31.41 -18.59
CA ALA A 205 -11.22 -32.65 -19.13
C ALA A 205 -9.71 -32.56 -19.36
N ALA A 206 -9.07 -33.73 -19.50
CA ALA A 206 -7.71 -33.82 -20.02
C ALA A 206 -7.65 -33.27 -21.46
N ALA A 207 -6.53 -32.64 -21.79
CA ALA A 207 -6.26 -31.97 -23.05
C ALA A 207 -4.80 -32.20 -23.47
N SER A 208 -4.39 -31.61 -24.59
CA SER A 208 -3.00 -31.68 -25.07
C SER A 208 -2.29 -30.33 -24.88
N PHE A 209 -0.96 -30.35 -24.76
CA PHE A 209 -0.17 -29.11 -24.81
C PHE A 209 -0.38 -28.32 -26.11
N ALA A 210 -0.60 -29.03 -27.23
CA ALA A 210 -0.90 -28.42 -28.51
C ALA A 210 -2.22 -27.62 -28.52
N SER A 211 -3.24 -28.06 -27.77
CA SER A 211 -4.58 -27.47 -27.75
C SER A 211 -4.75 -26.27 -26.80
N ILE A 212 -3.72 -25.90 -26.03
CA ILE A 212 -3.73 -24.67 -25.23
C ILE A 212 -3.76 -23.46 -26.19
N PRO A 213 -4.77 -22.56 -26.14
CA PRO A 213 -4.76 -21.35 -26.94
C PRO A 213 -3.65 -20.38 -26.53
N VAL A 214 -3.30 -19.44 -27.39
CA VAL A 214 -2.45 -18.30 -27.01
C VAL A 214 -3.27 -17.01 -27.12
N THR A 215 -2.98 -16.05 -26.24
CA THR A 215 -3.54 -14.70 -26.32
C THR A 215 -3.00 -14.04 -27.59
N ALA A 216 -3.89 -13.50 -28.42
CA ALA A 216 -3.57 -13.17 -29.82
C ALA A 216 -2.42 -12.17 -29.97
N ASN A 217 -2.33 -11.19 -29.06
CA ASN A 217 -1.25 -10.21 -28.97
C ASN A 217 -1.30 -9.53 -27.59
N TYR A 218 -0.37 -8.60 -27.35
CA TYR A 218 -0.22 -7.86 -26.09
C TYR A 218 -1.16 -6.65 -25.96
N ASP A 219 -1.73 -6.18 -27.08
CA ASP A 219 -2.54 -4.97 -27.15
C ASP A 219 -3.74 -5.06 -26.20
N TYR A 220 -3.95 -4.01 -25.40
CA TYR A 220 -4.99 -3.99 -24.37
C TYR A 220 -6.41 -4.13 -24.94
N SER A 221 -6.62 -3.79 -26.21
CA SER A 221 -7.87 -4.03 -26.93
C SER A 221 -8.18 -5.52 -27.15
N THR A 222 -7.17 -6.40 -27.09
CA THR A 222 -7.36 -7.86 -27.04
C THR A 222 -7.92 -8.23 -25.66
N THR A 223 -9.24 -8.13 -25.53
CA THR A 223 -9.95 -8.37 -24.26
C THR A 223 -10.10 -9.85 -23.92
N SER A 224 -10.23 -10.71 -24.92
CA SER A 224 -10.27 -12.17 -24.74
C SER A 224 -8.84 -12.72 -24.56
N ARG A 225 -8.45 -13.05 -23.33
CA ARG A 225 -7.09 -13.49 -22.97
C ARG A 225 -7.10 -14.91 -22.40
N GLN A 226 -6.20 -15.76 -22.91
CA GLN A 226 -6.11 -17.13 -22.45
C GLN A 226 -5.39 -17.18 -21.10
N ALA A 227 -6.10 -17.45 -20.01
CA ALA A 227 -5.47 -17.67 -18.71
C ALA A 227 -5.06 -19.15 -18.53
N ALA A 228 -3.97 -19.38 -17.79
CA ALA A 228 -3.59 -20.71 -17.32
C ALA A 228 -2.87 -20.66 -15.96
N TYR A 229 -3.01 -21.73 -15.16
CA TYR A 229 -2.15 -22.02 -14.01
C TYR A 229 -1.20 -23.17 -14.36
N VAL A 230 0.02 -23.13 -13.84
CA VAL A 230 1.04 -24.17 -14.02
C VAL A 230 1.63 -24.58 -12.67
N LEU A 231 1.88 -25.88 -12.50
CA LEU A 231 2.54 -26.47 -11.34
C LEU A 231 3.92 -27.00 -11.77
N PHE A 232 4.94 -26.77 -10.94
CA PHE A 232 6.31 -27.21 -11.18
C PHE A 232 6.64 -28.52 -10.45
N ASP A 233 7.70 -29.23 -10.89
CA ASP A 233 8.27 -30.40 -10.21
C ASP A 233 9.05 -30.05 -8.92
N ARG A 234 9.43 -28.77 -8.75
CA ARG A 234 10.36 -28.30 -7.72
C ARG A 234 9.87 -27.07 -6.98
N SER A 235 10.41 -26.88 -5.78
CA SER A 235 10.27 -25.69 -4.97
C SER A 235 11.23 -24.56 -5.38
N TYR A 236 11.03 -23.38 -4.80
CA TYR A 236 11.81 -22.16 -5.10
C TYR A 236 13.34 -22.32 -4.90
N LEU A 237 13.78 -23.30 -4.11
CA LEU A 237 15.20 -23.60 -3.88
C LEU A 237 15.92 -24.11 -5.14
N ASN A 238 15.17 -24.60 -6.14
CA ASN A 238 15.71 -25.15 -7.38
C ASN A 238 14.98 -24.58 -8.62
N ALA A 239 14.59 -23.30 -8.56
CA ALA A 239 13.68 -22.70 -9.53
C ALA A 239 14.19 -22.78 -10.99
N ASP A 240 15.47 -22.46 -11.21
CA ASP A 240 16.10 -22.44 -12.54
C ASP A 240 16.13 -23.81 -13.23
N ALA A 241 16.05 -24.90 -12.45
CA ALA A 241 16.04 -26.28 -12.94
C ALA A 241 14.62 -26.89 -12.98
N ALA A 242 13.60 -26.13 -12.58
CA ALA A 242 12.23 -26.61 -12.47
C ALA A 242 11.53 -26.72 -13.82
N LYS A 243 10.64 -27.72 -13.93
CA LYS A 243 9.81 -27.97 -15.10
C LYS A 243 8.34 -27.97 -14.72
N VAL A 244 7.51 -27.41 -15.59
CA VAL A 244 6.06 -27.51 -15.47
C VAL A 244 5.62 -28.95 -15.70
N VAL A 245 4.89 -29.53 -14.74
CA VAL A 245 4.37 -30.91 -14.76
C VAL A 245 2.84 -31.00 -14.83
N ALA A 246 2.13 -29.90 -14.53
CA ALA A 246 0.70 -29.81 -14.76
C ALA A 246 0.30 -28.41 -15.25
N ILE A 247 -0.68 -28.35 -16.15
CA ILE A 247 -1.22 -27.12 -16.72
C ILE A 247 -2.75 -27.16 -16.71
N TRP A 248 -3.37 -26.14 -16.15
CA TRP A 248 -4.82 -25.91 -16.20
C TRP A 248 -5.07 -24.63 -16.99
N TYR A 249 -5.56 -24.73 -18.23
CA TYR A 249 -5.99 -23.56 -19.00
C TYR A 249 -7.51 -23.43 -18.95
N PHE A 250 -8.00 -22.20 -18.84
CA PHE A 250 -9.42 -21.93 -18.57
C PHE A 250 -10.21 -21.63 -19.84
N THR A 251 -11.42 -22.19 -19.95
CA THR A 251 -12.40 -21.84 -20.99
C THR A 251 -13.78 -21.52 -20.37
N PRO A 252 -14.51 -20.49 -20.84
CA PRO A 252 -14.09 -19.48 -21.82
C PRO A 252 -12.87 -18.66 -21.36
N GLN A 253 -12.28 -17.93 -22.31
CA GLN A 253 -11.13 -17.07 -22.02
C GLN A 253 -11.51 -15.96 -21.03
N SER A 254 -10.55 -15.51 -20.21
CA SER A 254 -10.78 -14.38 -19.30
C SER A 254 -10.95 -13.10 -20.12
N GLN A 255 -11.90 -12.27 -19.71
CA GLN A 255 -12.16 -10.98 -20.34
C GLN A 255 -11.50 -9.85 -19.54
N THR A 256 -10.69 -9.02 -20.20
CA THR A 256 -10.17 -7.77 -19.63
C THR A 256 -11.13 -6.60 -19.85
N ASP A 257 -10.86 -5.48 -19.17
CA ASP A 257 -11.62 -4.24 -19.27
C ASP A 257 -11.34 -3.42 -20.55
N GLY A 258 -10.38 -3.85 -21.37
CA GLY A 258 -10.02 -3.19 -22.62
C GLY A 258 -9.36 -1.82 -22.44
N LYS A 259 -8.71 -1.56 -21.30
CA LYS A 259 -8.07 -0.27 -21.00
C LYS A 259 -6.55 -0.31 -21.06
N PRO A 260 -5.88 0.78 -21.46
CA PRO A 260 -4.42 0.88 -21.46
C PRO A 260 -3.84 0.91 -20.03
N VAL A 261 -2.67 0.28 -19.88
CA VAL A 261 -1.83 0.31 -18.68
C VAL A 261 -0.66 1.26 -18.93
N TRP A 262 -0.25 2.02 -17.92
CA TRP A 262 0.79 3.03 -18.01
C TRP A 262 1.78 2.92 -16.84
N GLU A 263 3.03 3.34 -17.05
CA GLU A 263 4.00 3.44 -15.95
C GLU A 263 3.64 4.55 -14.95
N VAL A 264 2.90 5.56 -15.39
CA VAL A 264 2.37 6.64 -14.55
C VAL A 264 0.92 6.36 -14.13
N PRO A 265 0.43 6.95 -13.04
CA PRO A 265 -0.97 6.85 -12.65
C PRO A 265 -1.93 7.23 -13.78
N SER A 266 -3.10 6.60 -13.83
CA SER A 266 -4.13 6.96 -14.81
C SER A 266 -4.57 8.42 -14.61
N GLN A 267 -4.89 9.11 -15.70
CA GLN A 267 -5.20 10.53 -15.70
C GLN A 267 -4.06 11.47 -15.23
N SER A 268 -2.82 10.96 -15.20
CA SER A 268 -1.64 11.80 -15.00
C SER A 268 -1.47 12.83 -16.13
N PRO A 269 -1.10 14.09 -15.84
CA PRO A 269 -0.75 15.09 -16.86
C PRO A 269 0.34 14.64 -17.84
N MET A 270 1.20 13.69 -17.44
CA MET A 270 2.22 13.10 -18.31
C MET A 270 1.66 12.30 -19.49
N LEU A 271 0.33 12.06 -19.53
CA LEU A 271 -0.38 11.39 -20.62
C LEU A 271 -1.01 12.38 -21.63
N ALA A 272 -0.90 13.70 -21.40
CA ALA A 272 -1.56 14.73 -22.21
C ALA A 272 -1.13 14.75 -23.68
N ASP A 273 0.13 14.41 -23.96
CA ASP A 273 0.74 14.40 -25.29
C ASP A 273 0.58 13.05 -26.01
N LYS A 274 -0.01 12.03 -25.36
CA LYS A 274 -0.14 10.68 -25.93
C LYS A 274 -1.32 10.52 -26.89
N GLY A 275 -2.14 11.56 -27.04
CA GLY A 275 -3.30 11.58 -27.94
C GLY A 275 -4.51 10.83 -27.40
N ASN A 276 -5.29 10.25 -28.32
CA ASN A 276 -6.52 9.53 -27.99
C ASN A 276 -6.35 8.02 -28.11
N ASP A 277 -7.02 7.30 -27.23
CA ASP A 277 -7.19 5.85 -27.28
C ASP A 277 -8.01 5.44 -28.51
N PRO A 278 -7.50 4.57 -29.40
CA PRO A 278 -8.25 4.09 -30.56
C PRO A 278 -9.45 3.21 -30.21
N VAL A 279 -9.56 2.69 -28.98
CA VAL A 279 -10.67 1.83 -28.53
C VAL A 279 -11.87 2.64 -28.07
N SER A 280 -11.68 3.58 -27.14
CA SER A 280 -12.75 4.42 -26.57
C SER A 280 -12.91 5.80 -27.24
N GLY A 281 -11.94 6.23 -28.06
CA GLY A 281 -11.88 7.56 -28.64
C GLY A 281 -11.53 8.69 -27.66
N GLN A 282 -11.36 8.39 -26.37
CA GLN A 282 -11.04 9.37 -25.33
C GLN A 282 -9.55 9.76 -25.34
N PRO A 283 -9.18 10.98 -24.93
CA PRO A 283 -7.79 11.29 -24.59
C PRO A 283 -7.25 10.33 -23.53
N TYR A 284 -6.01 9.84 -23.66
CA TYR A 284 -5.46 8.89 -22.69
C TYR A 284 -5.44 9.44 -21.25
N MET A 285 -5.18 10.74 -21.10
CA MET A 285 -5.24 11.43 -19.81
C MET A 285 -6.66 11.54 -19.19
N SER A 286 -7.71 11.14 -19.92
CA SER A 286 -9.09 11.10 -19.42
C SER A 286 -9.51 9.70 -18.98
N ILE A 287 -8.77 8.66 -19.35
CA ILE A 287 -9.11 7.27 -19.04
C ILE A 287 -8.68 6.92 -17.62
N ASN A 288 -9.63 6.51 -16.77
CA ASN A 288 -9.36 5.89 -15.48
C ASN A 288 -9.31 4.36 -15.64
N ALA A 289 -8.16 3.76 -15.33
CA ALA A 289 -8.00 2.30 -15.35
C ALA A 289 -8.88 1.63 -14.28
N THR A 290 -9.18 0.35 -14.45
CA THR A 290 -9.99 -0.40 -13.48
C THR A 290 -9.18 -0.68 -12.21
N SER A 291 -9.82 -0.74 -11.03
CA SER A 291 -9.13 -1.03 -9.76
C SER A 291 -8.40 -2.40 -9.80
N PRO A 292 -7.21 -2.53 -9.17
CA PRO A 292 -6.50 -3.79 -9.00
C PRO A 292 -7.34 -4.94 -8.44
N THR A 293 -8.35 -4.63 -7.62
CA THR A 293 -9.29 -5.63 -7.08
C THR A 293 -9.98 -6.47 -8.17
N SER A 294 -10.20 -5.90 -9.36
CA SER A 294 -10.82 -6.58 -10.51
C SER A 294 -9.84 -6.83 -11.66
N ALA A 295 -8.80 -6.01 -11.78
CA ALA A 295 -7.80 -6.05 -12.84
C ALA A 295 -6.40 -5.82 -12.25
N PRO A 296 -5.77 -6.79 -11.58
CA PRO A 296 -4.57 -6.54 -10.75
C PRO A 296 -3.38 -5.97 -11.53
N TYR A 297 -3.28 -6.22 -12.84
CA TYR A 297 -2.28 -5.67 -13.76
C TYR A 297 -2.46 -4.18 -14.09
N SER A 298 -3.64 -3.61 -13.85
CA SER A 298 -4.04 -2.29 -14.40
C SER A 298 -3.25 -1.10 -13.87
N ARG A 299 -2.59 -1.28 -12.72
CA ARG A 299 -1.80 -0.27 -12.00
C ARG A 299 -0.31 -0.58 -12.00
N SER A 300 0.16 -1.59 -12.72
CA SER A 300 1.56 -1.98 -12.64
C SER A 300 2.51 -0.83 -13.01
N THR A 301 3.61 -0.71 -12.27
CA THR A 301 4.71 0.22 -12.58
C THR A 301 6.02 -0.35 -12.05
N GLU A 302 7.12 0.10 -12.62
CA GLU A 302 8.44 -0.35 -12.18
C GLU A 302 8.85 0.21 -10.82
N PRO A 303 9.62 -0.59 -10.04
CA PRO A 303 10.20 -0.13 -8.79
C PRO A 303 11.35 0.84 -9.05
N PHE A 304 11.73 1.59 -8.02
CA PHE A 304 12.88 2.48 -8.09
C PHE A 304 13.57 2.71 -6.76
N GLU A 305 14.88 2.90 -6.82
CA GLU A 305 15.72 3.30 -5.70
C GLU A 305 15.53 4.80 -5.42
N MET A 306 15.15 5.15 -4.18
CA MET A 306 14.99 6.53 -3.72
C MET A 306 16.22 7.03 -2.96
N ILE A 307 16.78 6.18 -2.08
CA ILE A 307 18.08 6.38 -1.45
C ILE A 307 18.93 5.15 -1.74
N LYS A 308 20.15 5.39 -2.21
CA LYS A 308 21.08 4.35 -2.65
C LYS A 308 21.21 3.21 -1.64
N ASP A 309 21.04 1.98 -2.12
CA ASP A 309 21.16 0.72 -1.40
C ASP A 309 20.23 0.54 -0.15
N THR A 310 19.36 1.53 0.14
CA THR A 310 18.75 1.72 1.47
C THR A 310 17.21 1.91 1.44
N LEU A 311 16.66 2.79 0.59
CA LEU A 311 15.21 3.03 0.48
C LEU A 311 14.75 2.87 -0.96
N TYR A 312 13.74 2.03 -1.16
CA TYR A 312 13.17 1.71 -2.47
C TYR A 312 11.65 1.87 -2.46
N TYR A 313 11.12 2.25 -3.61
CA TYR A 313 9.71 2.14 -3.93
C TYR A 313 9.45 0.80 -4.62
N VAL A 314 8.51 0.01 -4.10
CA VAL A 314 8.15 -1.33 -4.60
C VAL A 314 6.64 -1.53 -4.78
N GLY A 315 5.85 -0.45 -4.67
CA GLY A 315 4.41 -0.45 -4.88
C GLY A 315 3.97 -0.49 -6.35
N ASP A 316 2.73 -0.05 -6.60
CA ASP A 316 2.10 0.09 -7.91
C ASP A 316 1.65 1.54 -8.17
N ASN A 317 1.24 1.89 -9.39
CA ASN A 317 0.85 3.25 -9.76
C ASN A 317 -0.46 3.76 -9.14
N GLU A 318 -1.09 3.04 -8.21
CA GLU A 318 -2.19 3.48 -7.34
C GLU A 318 -1.79 3.49 -5.85
N VAL A 319 -1.15 2.43 -5.33
CA VAL A 319 -0.70 2.31 -3.93
C VAL A 319 0.81 2.20 -3.83
N ALA A 320 1.40 3.07 -3.02
CA ALA A 320 2.81 3.00 -2.68
C ALA A 320 3.08 1.95 -1.59
N SER A 321 4.13 1.16 -1.79
CA SER A 321 4.77 0.34 -0.76
C SER A 321 6.27 0.63 -0.81
N TYR A 322 6.88 0.73 0.37
CA TYR A 322 8.29 1.09 0.51
C TYR A 322 9.08 -0.04 1.14
N LEU A 323 10.34 -0.15 0.75
CA LEU A 323 11.28 -1.09 1.34
C LEU A 323 12.48 -0.33 1.93
N LEU A 324 12.78 -0.60 3.19
CA LEU A 324 13.94 -0.09 3.92
C LEU A 324 14.89 -1.24 4.22
N LYS A 325 16.15 -1.13 3.77
CA LYS A 325 17.25 -2.01 4.17
C LYS A 325 18.00 -1.34 5.32
N ALA A 326 17.66 -1.73 6.53
CA ALA A 326 18.26 -1.21 7.75
C ALA A 326 19.48 -2.05 8.17
N ASP A 327 20.53 -1.35 8.59
CA ASP A 327 21.83 -1.86 9.01
C ASP A 327 22.25 -1.08 10.27
N MET A 328 22.41 -1.80 11.38
CA MET A 328 22.78 -1.25 12.69
C MET A 328 24.22 -0.73 12.74
N GLY A 329 25.06 -1.11 11.76
CA GLY A 329 26.49 -0.84 11.71
C GLY A 329 27.32 -1.83 12.53
N THR A 330 26.74 -2.95 12.99
CA THR A 330 27.41 -3.96 13.80
C THR A 330 28.36 -4.79 12.93
N PRO A 331 29.70 -4.70 13.10
CA PRO A 331 30.62 -5.26 12.11
C PRO A 331 30.55 -6.79 11.99
N ASN A 332 30.11 -7.27 10.83
CA ASN A 332 29.94 -8.68 10.47
C ASN A 332 28.81 -9.44 11.21
N ASP A 333 27.84 -8.73 11.79
CA ASP A 333 26.65 -9.34 12.41
C ASP A 333 25.36 -8.92 11.67
N PRO A 334 24.86 -9.72 10.72
CA PRO A 334 23.61 -9.43 10.00
C PRO A 334 22.36 -9.87 10.77
N SER A 335 22.44 -10.15 12.08
CA SER A 335 21.30 -10.61 12.88
C SER A 335 20.42 -9.47 13.44
N ASP A 336 20.97 -8.26 13.54
CA ASP A 336 20.26 -7.05 13.94
C ASP A 336 19.75 -6.22 12.73
N ASP A 337 20.35 -6.40 11.55
CA ASP A 337 19.83 -5.94 10.25
C ASP A 337 18.32 -6.21 10.06
N LYS A 338 17.64 -5.31 9.33
CA LYS A 338 16.23 -5.43 8.98
C LYS A 338 15.98 -5.18 7.51
N VAL A 339 15.02 -5.91 6.96
CA VAL A 339 14.40 -5.58 5.67
C VAL A 339 12.93 -5.29 5.98
N ILE A 340 12.61 -4.01 6.11
CA ILE A 340 11.30 -3.53 6.57
C ILE A 340 10.49 -3.13 5.34
N LYS A 341 9.31 -3.75 5.17
CA LYS A 341 8.33 -3.39 4.14
C LYS A 341 7.22 -2.55 4.78
N VAL A 342 7.01 -1.33 4.29
CA VAL A 342 5.90 -0.46 4.70
C VAL A 342 4.73 -0.66 3.74
N ASP A 343 3.59 -1.06 4.32
CA ASP A 343 2.38 -1.56 3.66
C ASP A 343 2.60 -2.70 2.65
N ALA A 344 1.49 -3.32 2.23
CA ALA A 344 1.48 -4.55 1.46
C ALA A 344 0.70 -4.48 0.13
N GLY A 345 0.10 -3.34 -0.21
CA GLY A 345 -0.62 -3.18 -1.49
C GLY A 345 -1.89 -4.03 -1.60
N TRP A 346 -2.48 -4.05 -2.80
CA TRP A 346 -3.77 -4.66 -3.09
C TRP A 346 -3.78 -6.20 -3.04
N PRO A 347 -4.92 -6.83 -2.67
CA PRO A 347 -5.09 -8.27 -2.80
C PRO A 347 -4.98 -8.71 -4.28
N ASN A 348 -4.39 -9.88 -4.52
CA ASN A 348 -4.11 -10.44 -5.86
C ASN A 348 -3.03 -9.70 -6.69
N SER A 349 -2.44 -8.61 -6.19
CA SER A 349 -1.33 -7.91 -6.85
C SER A 349 0.07 -8.36 -6.38
N GLY A 350 0.16 -9.33 -5.47
CA GLY A 350 1.42 -9.80 -4.86
C GLY A 350 2.53 -10.10 -5.86
N TYR A 351 2.20 -10.74 -6.98
CA TYR A 351 3.14 -11.06 -8.07
C TYR A 351 3.95 -9.84 -8.56
N GLN A 352 3.36 -8.64 -8.59
CA GLN A 352 4.05 -7.40 -8.97
C GLN A 352 4.98 -6.95 -7.87
N TYR A 353 4.51 -6.87 -6.61
CA TYR A 353 5.32 -6.43 -5.49
C TYR A 353 6.53 -7.34 -5.27
N TRP A 354 6.37 -8.65 -5.44
CA TRP A 354 7.47 -9.62 -5.37
C TRP A 354 8.50 -9.40 -6.48
N LYS A 355 8.05 -9.15 -7.71
CA LYS A 355 8.94 -8.85 -8.84
C LYS A 355 9.62 -7.49 -8.68
N ASN A 356 8.90 -6.51 -8.16
CA ASN A 356 9.38 -5.17 -7.90
C ASN A 356 10.51 -5.19 -6.85
N MET A 357 10.39 -6.02 -5.82
CA MET A 357 11.48 -6.27 -4.87
C MET A 357 12.67 -7.01 -5.50
N GLU A 358 12.42 -8.06 -6.30
CA GLU A 358 13.49 -8.78 -7.00
C GLU A 358 14.29 -7.87 -7.95
N LEU A 359 13.60 -6.99 -8.69
CA LEU A 359 14.22 -6.01 -9.59
C LEU A 359 15.08 -4.97 -8.84
N MET A 360 14.82 -4.74 -7.56
CA MET A 360 15.67 -3.94 -6.65
C MET A 360 16.74 -4.79 -5.92
N GLY A 361 16.92 -6.06 -6.31
CA GLY A 361 17.92 -6.96 -5.74
C GLY A 361 17.55 -7.58 -4.39
N VAL A 362 16.26 -7.58 -4.02
CA VAL A 362 15.78 -8.09 -2.72
C VAL A 362 14.87 -9.30 -2.92
N ASP A 363 15.19 -10.42 -2.28
CA ASP A 363 14.26 -11.56 -2.17
C ASP A 363 13.10 -11.17 -1.23
N PRO A 364 11.83 -11.24 -1.66
CA PRO A 364 10.67 -11.07 -0.78
C PRO A 364 10.68 -11.89 0.52
N ARG A 365 11.45 -12.98 0.57
CA ARG A 365 11.68 -13.81 1.76
C ARG A 365 12.79 -13.32 2.69
N SER A 366 13.46 -12.22 2.39
CA SER A 366 14.41 -11.58 3.31
C SER A 366 13.74 -10.55 4.21
N VAL A 367 12.48 -10.17 3.93
CA VAL A 367 11.70 -9.22 4.75
C VAL A 367 11.60 -9.75 6.17
N THR A 368 12.11 -8.96 7.12
CA THR A 368 12.05 -9.27 8.55
C THR A 368 10.77 -8.73 9.17
N ASP A 369 10.24 -7.62 8.64
CA ASP A 369 9.15 -6.86 9.23
C ASP A 369 8.20 -6.32 8.16
N ILE A 370 6.89 -6.42 8.38
CA ILE A 370 5.84 -5.68 7.66
C ILE A 370 5.24 -4.65 8.61
N TRP A 371 5.21 -3.38 8.18
CA TRP A 371 4.67 -2.25 8.94
C TRP A 371 3.42 -1.73 8.24
N LEU A 372 2.25 -2.06 8.79
CA LEU A 372 0.95 -1.61 8.29
C LEU A 372 0.60 -0.24 8.84
N THR A 373 0.08 0.63 7.99
CA THR A 373 -0.22 2.03 8.33
C THR A 373 -1.67 2.23 8.77
N HIS A 374 -2.61 1.51 8.15
CA HIS A 374 -4.02 1.50 8.52
C HIS A 374 -4.78 0.25 8.01
N GLY A 375 -6.00 0.07 8.51
CA GLY A 375 -6.85 -1.11 8.30
C GLY A 375 -7.64 -1.22 6.98
N HIS A 376 -7.17 -0.66 5.86
CA HIS A 376 -7.83 -0.83 4.55
C HIS A 376 -7.09 -1.82 3.63
N SER A 377 -7.85 -2.52 2.78
CA SER A 377 -7.40 -3.73 2.07
C SER A 377 -6.35 -3.49 0.98
N ASP A 378 -6.29 -2.26 0.47
CA ASP A 378 -5.24 -1.73 -0.38
C ASP A 378 -3.89 -1.55 0.33
N HIS A 379 -3.87 -1.54 1.67
CA HIS A 379 -2.65 -1.42 2.48
C HIS A 379 -2.21 -2.72 3.15
N TYR A 380 -3.13 -3.66 3.43
CA TYR A 380 -2.79 -4.99 3.98
C TYR A 380 -2.94 -6.16 3.00
N GLY A 381 -3.39 -5.93 1.76
CA GLY A 381 -3.97 -6.96 0.89
C GLY A 381 -3.10 -8.16 0.56
N THR A 382 -1.77 -8.03 0.53
CA THR A 382 -0.85 -9.16 0.31
C THR A 382 -0.19 -9.71 1.57
N VAL A 383 -0.56 -9.22 2.77
CA VAL A 383 0.00 -9.70 4.05
C VAL A 383 -0.18 -11.21 4.20
N VAL A 384 -1.39 -11.73 3.99
CA VAL A 384 -1.66 -13.18 4.14
C VAL A 384 -0.88 -14.02 3.11
N GLU A 385 -0.68 -13.50 1.90
CA GLU A 385 0.14 -14.14 0.87
C GLU A 385 1.63 -14.16 1.29
N GLN A 386 2.15 -13.04 1.79
CA GLN A 386 3.52 -12.92 2.25
C GLN A 386 3.80 -13.80 3.48
N LEU A 387 2.87 -13.85 4.44
CA LEU A 387 2.94 -14.74 5.60
C LEU A 387 3.02 -16.22 5.16
N LYS A 388 2.15 -16.65 4.24
CA LYS A 388 2.19 -18.00 3.66
C LYS A 388 3.52 -18.29 2.94
N MET A 389 4.04 -17.34 2.16
CA MET A 389 5.33 -17.48 1.49
C MET A 389 6.50 -17.62 2.48
N MET A 390 6.46 -16.91 3.61
CA MET A 390 7.45 -17.02 4.68
C MET A 390 7.34 -18.36 5.42
N ASP A 391 6.12 -18.78 5.77
CA ASP A 391 5.85 -20.08 6.39
C ASP A 391 6.31 -21.24 5.48
N ASN A 392 6.07 -21.13 4.17
CA ASN A 392 6.55 -22.07 3.17
C ASN A 392 8.08 -22.12 3.07
N ALA A 393 8.76 -20.99 3.31
CA ALA A 393 10.22 -20.90 3.40
C ALA A 393 10.79 -21.32 4.77
N GLY A 394 9.94 -21.68 5.75
CA GLY A 394 10.35 -21.94 7.13
C GLY A 394 10.85 -20.70 7.88
N LYS A 395 10.54 -19.50 7.39
CA LYS A 395 10.98 -18.22 7.95
C LYS A 395 9.88 -17.55 8.77
N LYS A 396 10.29 -16.73 9.73
CA LYS A 396 9.39 -15.85 10.50
C LYS A 396 9.50 -14.43 9.96
N ILE A 397 8.44 -13.66 10.19
CA ILE A 397 8.33 -12.24 9.87
C ILE A 397 7.53 -11.58 10.98
N ALA A 398 7.96 -10.41 11.43
CA ALA A 398 7.22 -9.60 12.38
C ALA A 398 6.15 -8.79 11.64
N LEU A 399 4.94 -8.76 12.19
CA LEU A 399 3.84 -7.97 11.63
C LEU A 399 3.48 -6.89 12.65
N TRP A 400 3.63 -5.64 12.21
CA TRP A 400 3.35 -4.43 12.97
C TRP A 400 2.09 -3.75 12.42
N ALA A 401 1.25 -3.27 13.32
CA ALA A 401 0.06 -2.48 13.00
C ALA A 401 -0.31 -1.56 14.17
N SER A 402 -1.18 -0.58 13.94
CA SER A 402 -1.84 0.11 15.05
C SER A 402 -2.76 -0.83 15.80
N ARG A 403 -2.78 -0.73 17.14
CA ARG A 403 -3.74 -1.46 17.97
C ARG A 403 -5.16 -1.01 17.69
N GLU A 404 -5.28 0.26 17.34
CA GLU A 404 -6.51 1.01 17.12
C GLU A 404 -7.27 0.49 15.89
N ASP A 405 -6.59 0.10 14.79
CA ASP A 405 -7.24 -0.56 13.65
C ASP A 405 -7.28 -2.09 13.77
N ALA A 406 -6.22 -2.72 14.28
CA ALA A 406 -6.14 -4.17 14.36
C ALA A 406 -6.98 -4.77 15.52
N VAL A 407 -7.40 -3.96 16.49
CA VAL A 407 -8.27 -4.37 17.61
C VAL A 407 -9.41 -3.36 17.78
N ALA A 408 -9.15 -2.23 18.45
CA ALA A 408 -10.10 -1.19 18.80
C ALA A 408 -9.37 0.01 19.44
N VAL A 409 -9.97 1.21 19.39
CA VAL A 409 -9.59 2.30 20.29
C VAL A 409 -10.31 2.05 21.63
N THR A 410 -9.55 1.68 22.65
CA THR A 410 -10.06 1.48 24.03
C THR A 410 -9.67 2.58 24.99
N SER A 411 -8.60 3.34 24.69
CA SER A 411 -8.20 4.53 25.43
C SER A 411 -7.42 5.51 24.55
N ASP A 412 -7.40 6.80 24.92
CA ASP A 412 -6.48 7.80 24.34
C ASP A 412 -5.26 8.08 25.25
N MET A 413 -4.37 9.01 24.86
CA MET A 413 -3.15 9.32 25.63
C MET A 413 -3.44 10.03 26.97
N GLN A 414 -4.62 10.65 27.13
CA GLN A 414 -5.06 11.17 28.42
C GLN A 414 -5.62 10.08 29.34
N GLY A 415 -5.97 8.91 28.79
CA GLY A 415 -6.59 7.81 29.51
C GLY A 415 -8.11 7.89 29.58
N ASN A 416 -8.77 8.68 28.71
CA ASN A 416 -10.21 8.56 28.50
C ASN A 416 -10.50 7.20 27.86
N THR A 417 -11.58 6.53 28.27
CA THR A 417 -11.95 5.19 27.78
C THR A 417 -12.92 5.25 26.60
N TRP A 418 -12.73 4.38 25.62
CA TRP A 418 -13.49 4.34 24.37
C TRP A 418 -13.98 2.93 24.03
N ASN A 419 -15.00 2.83 23.19
CA ASN A 419 -15.50 1.57 22.62
C ASN A 419 -15.67 1.71 21.09
N ILE A 420 -14.55 1.94 20.40
CA ILE A 420 -14.54 2.19 18.95
C ILE A 420 -13.86 1.03 18.26
N ALA A 421 -14.60 0.32 17.40
CA ALA A 421 -14.06 -0.78 16.60
C ALA A 421 -12.97 -0.27 15.63
N GLY A 422 -11.90 -1.04 15.47
CA GLY A 422 -10.84 -0.74 14.50
C GLY A 422 -11.25 -0.98 13.05
N ALA A 423 -10.57 -0.34 12.10
CA ALA A 423 -10.94 -0.43 10.68
C ALA A 423 -10.63 -1.77 10.01
N LEU A 424 -9.66 -2.55 10.51
CA LEU A 424 -9.38 -3.87 9.95
C LEU A 424 -10.66 -4.72 10.04
N PRO A 425 -11.15 -5.37 8.97
CA PRO A 425 -12.40 -6.12 9.02
C PRO A 425 -12.37 -7.32 9.97
N ALA A 426 -13.52 -7.70 10.52
CA ALA A 426 -13.64 -8.86 11.42
C ALA A 426 -13.26 -10.19 10.73
N SER A 427 -13.34 -10.25 9.40
CA SER A 427 -12.92 -11.39 8.57
C SER A 427 -11.40 -11.61 8.53
N GLU A 428 -10.58 -10.57 8.81
CA GLU A 428 -9.12 -10.64 8.73
C GLU A 428 -8.48 -11.29 9.97
N THR A 429 -8.98 -12.47 10.31
CA THR A 429 -8.59 -13.24 11.52
C THR A 429 -7.12 -13.65 11.48
N VAL A 430 -6.59 -14.01 10.31
CA VAL A 430 -5.18 -14.37 10.13
C VAL A 430 -4.27 -13.18 10.43
N ILE A 431 -4.63 -11.98 9.95
CA ILE A 431 -3.85 -10.77 10.20
C ILE A 431 -3.84 -10.46 11.69
N ARG A 432 -5.01 -10.38 12.35
CA ARG A 432 -5.09 -10.15 13.82
C ARG A 432 -4.36 -11.19 14.66
N ALA A 433 -4.46 -12.47 14.29
CA ALA A 433 -3.80 -13.56 15.02
C ALA A 433 -2.28 -13.59 14.81
N ARG A 434 -1.77 -12.91 13.77
CA ARG A 434 -0.34 -12.86 13.44
C ARG A 434 0.31 -11.48 13.59
N THR A 435 -0.43 -10.43 13.94
CA THR A 435 0.17 -9.16 14.40
C THR A 435 0.99 -9.43 15.65
N THR A 436 2.32 -9.39 15.52
CA THR A 436 3.25 -9.68 16.62
C THR A 436 3.51 -8.46 17.49
N ASN A 437 3.39 -7.25 16.91
CA ASN A 437 3.74 -6.00 17.56
C ASN A 437 2.66 -4.93 17.30
N PHE A 438 2.48 -4.06 18.29
CA PHE A 438 1.71 -2.82 18.14
C PHE A 438 2.63 -1.63 18.35
N TYR A 439 2.35 -0.53 17.66
CA TYR A 439 3.18 0.68 17.75
C TYR A 439 3.14 1.33 19.15
N GLU A 440 4.32 1.61 19.70
CA GLU A 440 4.54 2.75 20.58
C GLU A 440 4.68 4.01 19.70
N TYR A 441 3.79 4.99 19.90
CA TYR A 441 3.77 6.24 19.14
C TYR A 441 4.76 7.29 19.67
N ASP A 442 5.10 8.26 18.81
CA ASP A 442 5.98 9.41 19.07
C ASP A 442 7.40 9.03 19.55
N ARG A 443 7.82 7.79 19.24
CA ARG A 443 9.13 7.23 19.55
C ARG A 443 9.88 6.86 18.25
N TRP A 444 11.18 7.13 18.23
CA TRP A 444 12.08 6.62 17.20
C TRP A 444 12.47 5.15 17.47
N TYR A 445 12.20 4.31 16.49
CA TYR A 445 12.77 2.98 16.32
C TYR A 445 14.05 3.16 15.52
N ASP A 446 15.20 2.99 16.17
CA ASP A 446 16.53 3.23 15.60
C ASP A 446 17.11 1.90 15.11
N TYR A 447 17.35 1.81 13.81
CA TYR A 447 17.95 0.67 13.13
C TYR A 447 19.25 1.09 12.41
N GLY A 448 20.01 2.01 13.02
CA GLY A 448 21.32 2.45 12.53
C GLY A 448 21.23 3.42 11.36
N ASN A 449 21.37 2.93 10.12
CA ASN A 449 21.26 3.73 8.89
C ASN A 449 19.81 4.16 8.58
N VAL A 450 18.82 3.53 9.20
CA VAL A 450 17.38 3.81 9.08
C VAL A 450 16.80 4.04 10.47
N LYS A 451 15.96 5.06 10.61
CA LYS A 451 15.14 5.29 11.81
C LYS A 451 13.71 5.55 11.41
N ILE A 452 12.76 4.98 12.14
CA ILE A 452 11.33 5.16 11.88
C ILE A 452 10.70 5.77 13.13
N MET A 453 9.91 6.84 12.99
CA MET A 453 8.99 7.30 14.04
C MET A 453 7.57 7.15 13.55
N VAL A 454 6.70 6.61 14.40
CA VAL A 454 5.28 6.40 14.12
C VAL A 454 4.44 7.36 14.95
N ILE A 455 3.46 8.00 14.32
CA ILE A 455 2.63 9.06 14.92
C ILE A 455 1.16 8.68 14.72
N TRP A 456 0.39 8.61 15.80
CA TRP A 456 -1.04 8.29 15.73
C TRP A 456 -1.84 9.52 15.29
N SER A 457 -2.48 9.46 14.12
CA SER A 457 -3.31 10.58 13.64
C SER A 457 -4.63 10.05 13.07
N PRO A 458 -5.63 9.75 13.93
CA PRO A 458 -6.90 9.20 13.47
C PRO A 458 -7.58 10.10 12.43
N GLY A 459 -8.33 9.49 11.54
CA GLY A 459 -9.14 10.22 10.57
C GLY A 459 -9.68 9.30 9.50
N HIS A 460 -8.85 8.94 8.52
CA HIS A 460 -9.24 7.99 7.47
C HIS A 460 -9.65 6.63 8.08
N THR A 461 -8.94 6.21 9.12
CA THR A 461 -9.32 5.13 10.04
C THR A 461 -9.08 5.55 11.50
N PRO A 462 -9.66 4.84 12.49
CA PRO A 462 -9.35 5.07 13.92
C PRO A 462 -7.87 4.89 14.28
N GLY A 463 -7.17 3.98 13.62
CA GLY A 463 -5.76 3.66 13.84
C GLY A 463 -4.81 4.13 12.75
N THR A 464 -5.19 5.14 11.96
CA THR A 464 -4.30 5.76 10.96
C THR A 464 -2.97 6.16 11.60
N THR A 465 -1.88 5.57 11.09
CA THR A 465 -0.51 5.77 11.60
C THR A 465 0.35 6.42 10.53
N ASN A 466 0.85 7.61 10.83
CA ASN A 466 1.84 8.29 10.00
C ASN A 466 3.24 7.85 10.39
N MET A 467 4.17 7.94 9.45
CA MET A 467 5.56 7.54 9.66
C MET A 467 6.53 8.61 9.16
N LEU A 468 7.61 8.82 9.90
CA LEU A 468 8.80 9.50 9.39
C LEU A 468 9.92 8.47 9.20
N PHE A 469 10.51 8.41 8.00
CA PHE A 469 11.70 7.62 7.75
C PHE A 469 12.92 8.55 7.70
N GLN A 470 13.80 8.47 8.70
CA GLN A 470 15.14 9.06 8.59
C GLN A 470 16.07 8.03 7.97
N VAL A 471 16.51 8.29 6.74
CA VAL A 471 17.31 7.37 5.94
C VAL A 471 18.66 8.00 5.63
N LYS A 472 19.74 7.30 5.99
CA LYS A 472 21.10 7.73 5.70
C LYS A 472 21.45 7.44 4.24
N ASN A 473 21.82 8.47 3.47
CA ASN A 473 22.38 8.31 2.14
C ASN A 473 23.84 7.84 2.26
N PRO A 474 24.22 6.64 1.75
CA PRO A 474 25.60 6.17 1.83
C PRO A 474 26.56 7.02 0.97
N THR A 475 26.05 7.80 0.02
CA THR A 475 26.86 8.60 -0.91
C THR A 475 27.47 9.85 -0.25
N ASP A 476 26.76 10.48 0.69
CA ASP A 476 27.19 11.71 1.38
C ASP A 476 27.20 11.60 2.92
N GLY A 477 26.73 10.47 3.47
CA GLY A 477 26.68 10.18 4.90
C GLY A 477 25.55 10.86 5.68
N LYS A 478 24.68 11.65 5.03
CA LYS A 478 23.63 12.44 5.69
C LYS A 478 22.32 11.67 5.82
N PHE A 479 21.56 11.97 6.87
CA PHE A 479 20.17 11.55 6.98
C PHE A 479 19.24 12.50 6.22
N TYR A 480 18.26 11.92 5.53
CA TYR A 480 17.14 12.59 4.89
C TYR A 480 15.84 12.09 5.51
N THR A 481 14.91 12.99 5.80
CA THR A 481 13.63 12.67 6.44
C THR A 481 12.51 12.61 5.42
N PHE A 482 11.90 11.44 5.27
CA PHE A 482 10.73 11.20 4.43
C PHE A 482 9.46 11.18 5.28
N GLY A 483 8.46 11.95 4.89
CA GLY A 483 7.16 11.97 5.56
C GLY A 483 6.14 11.12 4.83
N TYR A 484 5.54 10.17 5.54
CA TYR A 484 4.52 9.24 5.06
C TYR A 484 3.22 9.46 5.85
N HIS A 485 2.14 9.81 5.15
CA HIS A 485 0.82 9.98 5.77
C HIS A 485 -0.05 8.73 5.52
N GLY A 486 -0.09 7.84 6.50
CA GLY A 486 -0.65 6.48 6.40
C GLY A 486 -2.14 6.36 6.68
N GLY A 487 -2.88 7.36 6.23
CA GLY A 487 -4.34 7.32 6.12
C GLY A 487 -4.82 8.65 5.57
N TYR A 488 -4.45 8.96 4.32
CA TYR A 488 -4.65 10.29 3.72
C TYR A 488 -5.94 10.40 2.88
N GLY A 489 -6.69 9.31 2.68
CA GLY A 489 -7.96 9.33 1.95
C GLY A 489 -9.06 10.09 2.71
N PHE A 490 -9.82 10.95 2.01
CA PHE A 490 -11.00 11.62 2.61
C PHE A 490 -12.31 10.83 2.43
N ASN A 491 -12.25 9.67 1.78
CA ASN A 491 -13.39 8.79 1.55
C ASN A 491 -13.98 8.33 2.89
N GLY A 492 -15.30 8.44 3.05
CA GLY A 492 -16.00 8.15 4.31
C GLY A 492 -16.01 9.31 5.32
N LEU A 493 -15.24 10.38 5.05
CA LEU A 493 -15.22 11.61 5.84
C LEU A 493 -15.92 12.79 5.14
N ASN A 494 -16.41 12.61 3.91
CA ASN A 494 -16.98 13.66 3.05
C ASN A 494 -18.05 14.52 3.73
N THR A 495 -18.89 13.89 4.56
CA THR A 495 -19.98 14.52 5.32
C THR A 495 -19.95 14.09 6.79
N PRO A 496 -20.45 14.90 7.74
CA PRO A 496 -20.54 14.50 9.13
C PRO A 496 -21.64 13.44 9.33
N THR A 497 -21.33 12.40 10.08
CA THR A 497 -22.23 11.29 10.44
C THR A 497 -22.00 10.89 11.90
N ALA A 498 -22.94 10.14 12.48
CA ALA A 498 -22.84 9.67 13.87
C ALA A 498 -21.53 8.92 14.18
N SER A 499 -20.96 8.20 13.20
CA SER A 499 -19.74 7.40 13.38
C SER A 499 -18.43 8.13 13.06
N ASN A 500 -18.43 9.16 12.20
CA ASN A 500 -17.18 9.80 11.73
C ASN A 500 -16.89 11.19 12.33
N GLY A 501 -17.73 11.71 13.23
CA GLY A 501 -17.57 13.06 13.76
C GLY A 501 -16.19 13.32 14.38
N TRP A 502 -15.75 12.45 15.29
CA TRP A 502 -14.45 12.58 15.94
C TRP A 502 -13.30 12.38 14.95
N LEU A 503 -13.44 11.46 13.99
CA LEU A 503 -12.48 11.21 12.92
C LEU A 503 -12.28 12.47 12.06
N ARG A 504 -13.35 13.20 11.72
CA ARG A 504 -13.26 14.45 10.93
C ARG A 504 -12.47 15.55 11.65
N LEU A 505 -12.68 15.73 12.95
CA LEU A 505 -11.88 16.67 13.76
C LEU A 505 -10.43 16.18 13.91
N SER A 506 -10.23 14.88 14.16
CA SER A 506 -8.90 14.28 14.32
C SER A 506 -8.08 14.37 13.05
N PHE A 507 -8.73 14.25 11.88
CA PHE A 507 -8.08 14.39 10.58
C PHE A 507 -7.55 15.83 10.37
N GLN A 508 -8.39 16.85 10.62
CA GLN A 508 -7.95 18.26 10.61
C GLN A 508 -6.83 18.52 11.63
N HIS A 509 -6.98 17.98 12.84
CA HIS A 509 -6.01 18.12 13.92
C HIS A 509 -4.66 17.50 13.53
N GLY A 510 -4.65 16.26 13.05
CA GLY A 510 -3.44 15.52 12.66
C GLY A 510 -2.61 16.25 11.61
N PHE A 511 -3.24 16.80 10.56
CA PHE A 511 -2.52 17.65 9.60
C PHE A 511 -1.90 18.88 10.27
N SER A 512 -2.64 19.55 11.14
CA SER A 512 -2.20 20.77 11.83
C SER A 512 -1.06 20.47 12.82
N TYR A 513 -1.16 19.35 13.56
CA TYR A 513 -0.13 18.81 14.43
C TYR A 513 1.15 18.57 13.65
N LEU A 514 1.12 17.73 12.60
CA LEU A 514 2.30 17.40 11.79
C LEU A 514 2.92 18.64 11.14
N GLN A 515 2.09 19.54 10.61
CA GLN A 515 2.55 20.82 10.06
C GLN A 515 3.28 21.70 11.09
N ASN A 516 3.06 21.53 12.39
CA ASN A 516 3.81 22.23 13.46
C ASN A 516 4.97 21.40 14.03
N THR A 517 4.80 20.10 14.26
CA THR A 517 5.69 19.28 15.09
C THR A 517 6.81 18.56 14.34
N VAL A 518 6.65 18.27 13.03
CA VAL A 518 7.67 17.53 12.26
C VAL A 518 8.42 18.41 11.27
N ASN A 519 9.68 18.05 11.00
CA ASN A 519 10.47 18.59 9.90
C ASN A 519 10.76 17.45 8.91
N VAL A 520 10.39 17.65 7.66
CA VAL A 520 10.42 16.62 6.61
C VAL A 520 11.08 17.21 5.37
N ASP A 521 12.03 16.47 4.81
CA ASP A 521 12.74 16.84 3.59
C ASP A 521 11.93 16.44 2.35
N PHE A 522 11.36 15.23 2.32
CA PHE A 522 10.68 14.70 1.13
C PHE A 522 9.37 13.97 1.45
N VAL A 523 8.50 13.87 0.44
CA VAL A 523 7.21 13.18 0.56
C VAL A 523 7.34 11.73 0.11
N SER A 524 6.84 10.81 0.94
CA SER A 524 6.61 9.41 0.59
C SER A 524 5.11 9.14 0.72
N PRO A 525 4.29 9.37 -0.33
CA PRO A 525 2.84 9.21 -0.20
C PRO A 525 2.43 7.75 -0.02
N GLN A 526 1.24 7.50 0.55
CA GLN A 526 0.62 6.17 0.57
C GLN A 526 -0.05 5.81 -0.78
N HIS A 527 -0.54 6.79 -1.53
CA HIS A 527 -1.03 6.62 -2.90
C HIS A 527 -0.41 7.65 -3.83
N THR A 528 -0.14 7.23 -5.06
CA THR A 528 0.41 8.06 -6.13
C THR A 528 -0.49 9.25 -6.51
N ASN A 529 -1.80 9.13 -6.32
CA ASN A 529 -2.76 10.22 -6.54
C ASN A 529 -2.77 11.30 -5.43
N GLN A 530 -1.90 11.19 -4.44
CA GLN A 530 -1.78 12.15 -3.33
C GLN A 530 -0.53 13.01 -3.43
N PHE A 531 0.54 12.44 -4.00
CA PHE A 531 1.77 13.12 -4.39
C PHE A 531 2.42 12.34 -5.55
N PRO A 532 2.94 13.02 -6.59
CA PRO A 532 3.27 12.45 -7.89
C PRO A 532 4.61 11.65 -7.92
N ILE A 533 4.85 10.77 -6.95
CA ILE A 533 6.16 10.13 -6.75
C ILE A 533 6.59 9.26 -7.95
N VAL A 534 5.63 8.61 -8.61
CA VAL A 534 5.87 7.77 -9.79
C VAL A 534 6.13 8.63 -11.04
N GLU A 535 5.37 9.72 -11.24
CA GLU A 535 5.68 10.71 -12.28
C GLU A 535 7.07 11.33 -12.12
N VAL A 536 7.47 11.64 -10.88
CA VAL A 536 8.80 12.18 -10.57
C VAL A 536 9.89 11.20 -11.00
N TYR A 537 9.72 9.90 -10.70
CA TYR A 537 10.64 8.88 -11.18
C TYR A 537 10.62 8.70 -12.70
N GLN A 538 9.45 8.65 -13.34
CA GLN A 538 9.37 8.51 -14.80
C GLN A 538 9.96 9.72 -15.54
N ALA A 539 9.81 10.93 -14.99
CA ALA A 539 10.49 12.12 -15.48
C ALA A 539 12.01 12.06 -15.29
N LEU A 540 12.49 11.54 -14.15
CA LEU A 540 13.91 11.31 -13.91
C LEU A 540 14.49 10.27 -14.87
N LYS A 541 13.81 9.12 -15.04
CA LYS A 541 14.20 8.05 -15.97
C LYS A 541 14.28 8.57 -17.40
N ALA A 542 13.29 9.34 -17.84
CA ALA A 542 13.35 10.02 -19.12
C ALA A 542 14.55 10.97 -19.18
N TYR A 543 14.75 11.86 -18.22
CA TYR A 543 15.90 12.77 -18.23
C TYR A 543 17.25 12.03 -18.34
N ASN A 544 17.44 10.99 -17.52
CA ASN A 544 18.66 10.17 -17.48
C ASN A 544 18.88 9.34 -18.77
N ARG A 545 17.81 8.87 -19.43
CA ARG A 545 17.89 8.17 -20.72
C ARG A 545 18.26 9.06 -21.92
N ASP A 546 18.23 10.38 -21.76
CA ASP A 546 18.63 11.28 -22.85
C ASP A 546 20.14 11.18 -23.11
N PRO A 547 20.59 10.89 -24.35
CA PRO A 547 22.02 10.94 -24.70
C PRO A 547 22.67 12.29 -24.37
N ALA A 548 21.93 13.40 -24.41
CA ALA A 548 22.41 14.72 -24.02
C ALA A 548 22.74 14.84 -22.52
N ASN A 549 22.20 13.96 -21.68
CA ASN A 549 22.36 13.94 -20.22
C ASN A 549 23.26 12.79 -19.72
N ALA A 550 23.91 12.02 -20.62
CA ALA A 550 24.75 10.88 -20.24
C ALA A 550 25.86 11.24 -19.23
N GLY A 551 26.45 12.44 -19.34
CA GLY A 551 27.46 12.96 -18.40
C GLY A 551 26.91 13.70 -17.17
N ARG A 552 25.58 13.79 -16.99
CA ARG A 552 24.93 14.54 -15.91
C ARG A 552 23.70 13.80 -15.36
N GLN A 553 23.87 12.51 -15.08
CA GLN A 553 22.83 11.68 -14.46
C GLN A 553 22.41 12.26 -13.11
N LEU A 554 21.10 12.21 -12.84
CA LEU A 554 20.48 12.68 -11.61
C LEU A 554 19.98 11.50 -10.78
N THR A 555 19.81 11.74 -9.47
CA THR A 555 19.23 10.79 -8.52
C THR A 555 17.77 11.12 -8.20
N MET A 556 17.05 10.25 -7.48
CA MET A 556 15.71 10.60 -6.96
C MET A 556 15.77 11.82 -6.01
N LEU A 557 16.85 11.99 -5.24
CA LEU A 557 17.06 13.19 -4.41
C LEU A 557 17.22 14.48 -5.24
N ASP A 558 17.73 14.40 -6.46
CA ASP A 558 17.79 15.54 -7.39
C ASP A 558 16.44 15.83 -8.06
N ALA A 559 15.60 14.80 -8.19
CA ALA A 559 14.30 14.84 -8.86
C ALA A 559 13.18 15.35 -7.93
N MET A 560 13.21 14.93 -6.67
CA MET A 560 12.26 15.40 -5.66
C MET A 560 12.58 16.83 -5.22
N SER A 561 11.54 17.65 -5.08
CA SER A 561 11.63 18.99 -4.50
C SER A 561 11.31 18.90 -3.01
N SER A 562 12.20 19.38 -2.13
CA SER A 562 11.91 19.42 -0.69
C SER A 562 10.96 20.56 -0.29
N ARG A 563 10.97 21.63 -1.09
CA ARG A 563 10.13 22.82 -0.92
C ARG A 563 9.37 23.13 -2.20
N VAL A 564 8.16 23.63 -2.04
CA VAL A 564 7.31 24.05 -3.15
C VAL A 564 8.01 25.17 -3.90
N PHE A 565 8.34 24.93 -5.17
CA PHE A 565 9.19 25.82 -5.97
C PHE A 565 8.63 27.25 -6.06
N ASP A 566 7.31 27.39 -6.25
CA ASP A 566 6.62 28.69 -6.38
C ASP A 566 6.20 29.32 -5.04
N SER A 567 6.48 28.67 -3.90
CA SER A 567 6.20 29.25 -2.56
C SER A 567 6.94 30.58 -2.37
N PRO A 568 6.41 31.57 -1.61
CA PRO A 568 7.19 32.75 -1.27
C PRO A 568 8.30 32.41 -0.28
N SER A 569 9.34 33.26 -0.24
CA SER A 569 10.44 33.11 0.71
C SER A 569 10.36 34.12 1.85
N VAL A 570 10.66 33.67 3.07
CA VAL A 570 10.96 34.53 4.23
C VAL A 570 12.41 34.26 4.62
N ASN A 571 13.21 35.31 4.81
CA ASN A 571 14.64 35.24 5.14
C ASN A 571 15.42 34.30 4.18
N GLY A 572 15.15 34.41 2.87
CA GLY A 572 15.77 33.58 1.82
C GLY A 572 15.21 32.16 1.68
N THR A 573 14.43 31.67 2.65
CA THR A 573 13.92 30.28 2.67
C THR A 573 12.46 30.23 2.24
N LYS A 574 12.14 29.34 1.28
CA LYS A 574 10.76 29.04 0.84
C LYS A 574 9.94 28.55 2.04
N ILE A 575 8.78 29.16 2.33
CA ILE A 575 8.06 28.89 3.57
C ILE A 575 7.42 27.49 3.62
N THR A 576 7.02 26.95 2.46
CA THR A 576 6.27 25.69 2.36
C THR A 576 7.16 24.52 1.91
N SER A 577 7.28 23.47 2.72
CA SER A 577 7.81 22.16 2.26
C SER A 577 6.78 21.42 1.40
N GLU A 578 7.20 20.54 0.50
CA GLU A 578 6.23 19.73 -0.27
C GLU A 578 5.39 18.82 0.64
N PHE A 579 5.95 18.36 1.77
CA PHE A 579 5.16 17.64 2.79
C PHE A 579 4.11 18.55 3.44
N SER A 580 4.46 19.76 3.88
CA SER A 580 3.48 20.70 4.44
C SER A 580 2.39 21.07 3.43
N ASN A 581 2.75 21.16 2.13
CA ASN A 581 1.82 21.37 1.02
C ASN A 581 0.86 20.20 0.87
N GLN A 582 1.37 18.97 0.90
CA GLN A 582 0.57 17.75 0.88
C GLN A 582 -0.44 17.74 2.06
N LEU A 583 0.01 17.95 3.30
CA LEU A 583 -0.89 18.02 4.45
C LEU A 583 -1.97 19.11 4.28
N GLU A 584 -1.62 20.25 3.68
CA GLU A 584 -2.55 21.35 3.42
C GLU A 584 -3.64 21.00 2.40
N LYS A 585 -3.32 20.21 1.36
CA LYS A 585 -4.29 19.70 0.38
C LYS A 585 -5.49 19.02 1.06
N ARG A 586 -5.27 18.35 2.19
CA ARG A 586 -6.30 17.62 2.93
C ARG A 586 -6.90 18.36 4.10
N ARG A 587 -6.10 19.12 4.84
CA ARG A 587 -6.63 20.02 5.88
C ARG A 587 -7.66 20.97 5.28
N SER A 588 -7.38 21.53 4.10
CA SER A 588 -8.30 22.42 3.38
C SER A 588 -9.61 21.73 2.99
N VAL A 589 -9.54 20.52 2.41
CA VAL A 589 -10.73 19.71 2.04
C VAL A 589 -11.61 19.38 3.25
N ALA A 590 -11.03 19.07 4.40
CA ALA A 590 -11.79 18.81 5.63
C ALA A 590 -12.38 20.09 6.24
N SER A 591 -11.63 21.20 6.24
CA SER A 591 -11.93 22.39 7.04
C SER A 591 -12.77 23.42 6.32
N TYR A 592 -12.45 23.74 5.06
CA TYR A 592 -12.82 25.03 4.45
C TYR A 592 -14.03 24.95 3.52
N ARG A 593 -14.91 25.96 3.63
CA ARG A 593 -16.09 26.19 2.78
C ARG A 593 -15.75 26.27 1.28
N ALA A 594 -14.54 26.70 0.94
CA ALA A 594 -14.08 26.75 -0.45
C ALA A 594 -14.06 25.36 -1.12
N SER A 595 -13.83 24.29 -0.35
CA SER A 595 -13.87 22.91 -0.85
C SER A 595 -15.29 22.42 -1.12
N ASP A 596 -16.28 22.87 -0.35
CA ASP A 596 -17.71 22.58 -0.59
C ASP A 596 -18.23 23.28 -1.86
N ALA A 597 -17.69 24.46 -2.17
CA ALA A 597 -17.99 25.19 -3.40
C ALA A 597 -17.33 24.54 -4.63
N ALA A 598 -16.14 23.95 -4.47
CA ALA A 598 -15.44 23.20 -5.52
C ALA A 598 -16.06 21.81 -5.75
N ASN A 599 -16.59 21.16 -4.71
CA ASN A 599 -17.25 19.86 -4.80
C ASN A 599 -18.46 19.80 -3.85
N THR A 600 -19.66 19.83 -4.42
CA THR A 600 -20.93 19.90 -3.66
C THR A 600 -21.22 18.65 -2.81
N THR A 601 -20.52 17.54 -3.06
CA THR A 601 -20.58 16.32 -2.22
C THR A 601 -19.85 16.49 -0.88
N TYR A 602 -18.92 17.45 -0.80
CA TYR A 602 -18.20 17.76 0.42
C TYR A 602 -19.05 18.66 1.33
N LYS A 603 -18.87 18.45 2.63
CA LYS A 603 -19.48 19.22 3.71
C LYS A 603 -18.37 19.46 4.73
N SER A 604 -17.66 20.57 4.58
CA SER A 604 -16.53 20.97 5.41
C SER A 604 -16.93 21.29 6.85
N ILE A 605 -15.94 21.36 7.75
CA ILE A 605 -16.17 21.72 9.15
C ILE A 605 -16.73 23.14 9.26
N GLU A 606 -16.26 24.11 8.46
CA GLU A 606 -16.79 25.49 8.41
C GLU A 606 -18.28 25.61 8.02
N THR A 607 -18.85 24.64 7.31
CA THR A 607 -20.28 24.69 6.88
C THR A 607 -21.17 23.75 7.67
N SER A 608 -20.62 22.64 8.15
CA SER A 608 -21.40 21.47 8.57
C SER A 608 -20.91 20.85 9.88
N GLY A 609 -19.77 21.30 10.41
CA GLY A 609 -19.17 20.68 11.59
C GLY A 609 -18.66 19.25 11.34
N PRO A 610 -18.61 18.37 12.35
CA PRO A 610 -18.93 18.68 13.76
C PRO A 610 -18.10 19.86 14.26
N PHE A 611 -18.69 20.64 15.14
CA PHE A 611 -17.96 21.63 15.93
C PHE A 611 -17.42 20.97 17.19
N LYS A 612 -16.35 21.54 17.76
CA LYS A 612 -15.82 21.10 19.06
C LYS A 612 -16.89 21.39 20.14
N PRO A 613 -17.21 20.43 21.03
CA PRO A 613 -18.23 20.59 22.07
C PRO A 613 -18.21 21.95 22.79
N GLY A 614 -19.35 22.63 22.81
CA GLY A 614 -19.51 23.96 23.40
C GLY A 614 -19.09 25.13 22.50
N ARG A 615 -18.56 24.87 21.29
CA ARG A 615 -18.12 25.88 20.32
C ARG A 615 -19.03 26.02 19.11
N GLU A 616 -20.25 25.49 19.12
CA GLU A 616 -21.19 25.52 17.97
C GLU A 616 -21.49 26.95 17.46
N ASN A 617 -21.43 27.94 18.34
CA ASN A 617 -21.62 29.36 18.03
C ASN A 617 -20.30 30.14 17.91
N GLY A 618 -19.15 29.45 17.93
CA GLY A 618 -17.83 30.04 18.16
C GLY A 618 -17.61 30.43 19.62
N LEU A 619 -16.45 31.01 19.90
CA LEU A 619 -16.10 31.60 21.19
C LEU A 619 -15.73 33.07 21.00
N THR A 620 -16.17 33.93 21.91
CA THR A 620 -15.85 35.37 21.90
C THR A 620 -15.01 35.72 23.11
N ALA A 621 -13.86 36.36 22.89
CA ALA A 621 -12.95 36.80 23.96
C ALA A 621 -12.56 35.67 24.94
N VAL A 622 -12.30 34.48 24.42
CA VAL A 622 -11.75 33.36 25.21
C VAL A 622 -10.28 33.62 25.51
N ARG A 623 -9.89 33.34 26.75
CA ARG A 623 -8.50 33.41 27.21
C ARG A 623 -7.73 32.21 26.67
N ALA A 624 -6.53 32.41 26.16
CA ALA A 624 -5.66 31.32 25.74
C ALA A 624 -4.19 31.59 26.13
N THR A 625 -3.44 30.53 26.43
CA THR A 625 -1.98 30.59 26.60
C THR A 625 -1.29 30.13 25.32
N VAL A 626 -0.34 30.93 24.83
CA VAL A 626 0.44 30.63 23.62
C VAL A 626 1.56 29.64 23.95
N LEU A 627 1.63 28.50 23.25
CA LEU A 627 2.53 27.39 23.57
C LEU A 627 3.76 27.29 22.64
N ASP A 628 3.68 27.84 21.43
CA ASP A 628 4.79 27.92 20.46
C ASP A 628 4.96 29.34 19.89
N GLU A 629 5.95 29.53 19.01
CA GLU A 629 6.21 30.82 18.36
C GLU A 629 5.26 31.10 17.18
N GLY A 630 4.33 30.18 16.88
CA GLY A 630 3.52 30.16 15.66
C GLY A 630 4.33 29.91 14.38
N ARG A 631 3.62 29.70 13.27
CA ARG A 631 4.20 29.67 11.93
C ARG A 631 3.21 30.13 10.85
N ILE A 632 3.73 30.64 9.74
CA ILE A 632 2.91 30.94 8.55
C ILE A 632 2.72 29.64 7.77
N ILE A 633 1.47 29.32 7.44
CA ILE A 633 1.10 28.29 6.47
C ILE A 633 0.60 28.99 5.19
N GLN A 634 1.06 28.51 4.04
CA GLN A 634 0.52 28.88 2.73
C GLN A 634 -0.64 27.93 2.39
N GLY A 635 -1.70 28.41 1.76
CA GLY A 635 -2.73 27.57 1.16
C GLY A 635 -2.16 26.64 0.08
N PHE A 636 -2.89 25.57 -0.24
CA PHE A 636 -2.37 24.50 -1.09
C PHE A 636 -1.94 24.98 -2.48
N VAL A 637 -0.74 24.57 -2.90
CA VAL A 637 -0.17 24.83 -4.23
C VAL A 637 -0.31 23.57 -5.08
N GLY A 638 -1.24 23.62 -6.05
CA GLY A 638 -1.68 22.49 -6.86
C GLY A 638 -0.59 21.75 -7.66
N PRO A 639 0.31 22.45 -8.38
CA PRO A 639 1.43 21.80 -9.06
C PRO A 639 2.49 21.33 -8.06
N GLN A 640 2.46 20.04 -7.72
CA GLN A 640 3.36 19.39 -6.77
C GLN A 640 4.68 19.01 -7.46
N ASN A 641 5.78 19.02 -6.70
CA ASN A 641 7.13 18.62 -7.14
C ASN A 641 7.59 19.33 -8.43
N LYS A 642 7.34 20.62 -8.54
CA LYS A 642 7.88 21.45 -9.63
C LYS A 642 9.40 21.48 -9.54
N ASN A 643 10.08 21.04 -10.59
CA ASN A 643 11.54 20.94 -10.66
C ASN A 643 12.06 21.23 -12.09
N PRO A 644 12.47 22.47 -12.38
CA PRO A 644 12.99 22.87 -13.70
C PRO A 644 14.29 22.16 -14.15
N ARG A 645 14.93 21.35 -13.32
CA ARG A 645 16.07 20.49 -13.74
C ARG A 645 15.61 19.37 -14.68
N LEU A 646 14.33 18.99 -14.59
CA LEU A 646 13.70 17.89 -15.31
C LEU A 646 12.60 18.47 -16.21
N PRO A 647 12.71 18.42 -17.55
CA PRO A 647 11.75 19.07 -18.46
C PRO A 647 10.29 18.67 -18.22
N LEU A 648 10.03 17.39 -17.94
CA LEU A 648 8.69 16.87 -17.66
C LEU A 648 8.12 17.29 -16.28
N LEU A 649 8.93 17.88 -15.39
CA LEU A 649 8.51 18.45 -14.10
C LEU A 649 8.68 19.97 -14.04
N ALA A 650 9.02 20.64 -15.14
CA ALA A 650 9.32 22.07 -15.14
C ALA A 650 8.15 22.95 -14.64
N ASN A 651 6.91 22.46 -14.80
CA ASN A 651 5.68 23.09 -14.31
C ASN A 651 5.08 22.40 -13.07
N GLY A 652 5.67 21.32 -12.57
CA GLY A 652 5.08 20.43 -11.56
C GLY A 652 3.99 19.52 -12.12
N ILE A 653 3.48 18.61 -11.28
CA ILE A 653 2.39 17.69 -11.62
C ILE A 653 1.12 18.09 -10.86
N VAL A 654 0.00 18.10 -11.57
CA VAL A 654 -1.34 18.43 -11.05
C VAL A 654 -2.17 17.14 -11.01
N THR A 655 -2.59 16.74 -9.83
CA THR A 655 -3.20 15.41 -9.62
C THR A 655 -4.72 15.45 -9.72
N ALA A 656 -5.28 14.94 -10.81
CA ALA A 656 -6.70 15.15 -11.18
C ALA A 656 -7.71 14.24 -10.45
N THR A 657 -7.33 13.02 -10.08
CA THR A 657 -8.22 12.02 -9.46
C THR A 657 -8.59 12.32 -8.01
N ASP A 658 -7.85 13.23 -7.36
CA ASP A 658 -7.92 13.46 -5.93
C ASP A 658 -8.22 14.94 -5.62
N GLN A 659 -9.52 15.29 -5.59
CA GLN A 659 -10.02 16.66 -5.60
C GLN A 659 -9.55 17.53 -4.41
N TYR A 660 -9.36 18.83 -4.67
CA TYR A 660 -8.86 19.84 -3.72
C TYR A 660 -9.24 21.27 -4.15
N THR A 661 -9.01 22.24 -3.27
CA THR A 661 -9.03 23.67 -3.62
C THR A 661 -7.60 24.19 -3.78
N ASN A 662 -7.26 24.77 -4.93
CA ASN A 662 -5.96 25.41 -5.16
C ASN A 662 -5.98 26.84 -4.58
N ASP A 663 -5.08 27.16 -3.66
CA ASP A 663 -5.04 28.45 -2.97
C ASP A 663 -3.61 28.96 -2.69
N PRO A 664 -2.75 29.11 -3.73
CA PRO A 664 -1.35 29.50 -3.54
C PRO A 664 -1.17 30.93 -2.99
N GLY A 665 -2.22 31.76 -3.04
CA GLY A 665 -2.22 33.14 -2.52
C GLY A 665 -2.88 33.29 -1.14
N GLY A 666 -3.43 32.21 -0.57
CA GLY A 666 -3.94 32.21 0.80
C GLY A 666 -2.81 32.04 1.81
N PHE A 667 -2.90 32.75 2.93
CA PHE A 667 -1.99 32.60 4.05
C PHE A 667 -2.75 32.49 5.36
N TYR A 668 -2.13 31.83 6.31
CA TYR A 668 -2.67 31.57 7.64
C TYR A 668 -1.53 31.65 8.65
N VAL A 669 -1.83 31.98 9.91
CA VAL A 669 -0.90 31.77 11.03
C VAL A 669 -1.44 30.63 11.88
N GLN A 670 -0.62 29.60 12.09
CA GLN A 670 -0.94 28.41 12.89
C GLN A 670 -0.09 28.43 14.17
N VAL A 671 -0.73 28.23 15.32
CA VAL A 671 -0.15 28.42 16.66
C VAL A 671 -0.66 27.30 17.57
N ALA A 672 0.23 26.73 18.39
CA ALA A 672 -0.17 25.83 19.46
C ALA A 672 -0.73 26.64 20.65
N LEU A 673 -1.94 26.33 21.10
CA LEU A 673 -2.66 27.06 22.15
C LEU A 673 -3.23 26.13 23.23
N ASP A 674 -3.16 26.58 24.48
CA ASP A 674 -4.04 26.13 25.58
C ASP A 674 -5.24 27.08 25.62
N VAL A 675 -6.39 26.65 25.06
CA VAL A 675 -7.61 27.46 25.02
C VAL A 675 -8.43 27.20 26.28
N GLN A 676 -8.61 28.24 27.10
CA GLN A 676 -9.16 28.12 28.45
C GLN A 676 -10.68 28.25 28.45
N ASP A 677 -11.35 27.39 27.68
CA ASP A 677 -12.81 27.20 27.74
C ASP A 677 -13.20 26.04 28.66
N SER A 678 -14.41 26.08 29.21
CA SER A 678 -14.88 25.12 30.22
C SER A 678 -15.54 23.85 29.65
N GLY A 679 -15.73 23.77 28.33
CA GLY A 679 -16.54 22.75 27.67
C GLY A 679 -15.74 21.69 26.92
N TYR A 680 -14.65 22.10 26.25
CA TYR A 680 -13.88 21.23 25.38
C TYR A 680 -12.66 20.60 26.07
N LYS A 681 -12.49 19.29 25.88
CA LYS A 681 -11.43 18.48 26.52
C LYS A 681 -10.55 17.72 25.52
N GLY A 682 -10.58 18.13 24.25
CA GLY A 682 -9.87 17.44 23.16
C GLY A 682 -10.50 16.14 22.69
N TYR A 683 -11.80 15.95 22.91
CA TYR A 683 -12.56 14.79 22.45
C TYR A 683 -14.04 15.13 22.22
N ILE A 684 -14.75 14.32 21.44
CA ILE A 684 -16.22 14.36 21.35
C ILE A 684 -16.79 13.31 22.33
N PRO A 685 -17.66 13.67 23.28
CA PRO A 685 -18.34 12.69 24.14
C PRO A 685 -19.24 11.74 23.35
N GLU A 686 -19.39 10.50 23.82
CA GLU A 686 -20.45 9.62 23.31
C GLU A 686 -21.83 10.21 23.61
N GLY A 687 -22.75 10.15 22.64
CA GLY A 687 -24.07 10.77 22.74
C GLY A 687 -24.07 12.29 22.55
N TYR A 688 -22.93 12.92 22.26
CA TYR A 688 -22.89 14.36 22.01
C TYR A 688 -23.75 14.74 20.80
N SER A 689 -24.66 15.69 21.00
CA SER A 689 -25.69 16.06 20.03
C SER A 689 -25.61 17.53 19.67
N GLN A 690 -25.44 17.84 18.39
CA GLN A 690 -25.39 19.20 17.87
C GLN A 690 -26.06 19.30 16.49
N PHE A 691 -26.56 20.49 16.15
CA PHE A 691 -27.12 20.78 14.84
C PHE A 691 -25.99 20.99 13.82
N SER A 692 -26.00 20.23 12.72
CA SER A 692 -25.09 20.38 11.58
C SER A 692 -25.75 21.27 10.52
N PRO A 693 -25.27 22.52 10.30
CA PRO A 693 -25.99 23.47 9.45
C PRO A 693 -26.04 23.05 7.99
N GLY A 694 -24.91 22.65 7.39
CA GLY A 694 -24.86 22.18 6.01
C GLY A 694 -25.50 20.82 5.75
N MET A 695 -25.86 20.06 6.79
CA MET A 695 -26.74 18.88 6.70
C MET A 695 -28.21 19.18 7.03
N ASN A 696 -28.51 20.36 7.57
CA ASN A 696 -29.81 20.77 8.10
C ASN A 696 -30.42 19.72 9.06
N ALA A 697 -29.59 19.12 9.92
CA ALA A 697 -29.99 18.02 10.79
C ALA A 697 -29.18 18.00 12.10
N THR A 698 -29.82 17.56 13.19
CA THR A 698 -29.12 17.26 14.45
C THR A 698 -28.49 15.87 14.36
N ILE A 699 -27.20 15.78 14.69
CA ILE A 699 -26.43 14.53 14.68
C ILE A 699 -26.01 14.20 16.10
N VAL A 700 -26.31 12.96 16.53
CA VAL A 700 -25.82 12.36 17.77
C VAL A 700 -24.58 11.54 17.43
N TYR A 701 -23.42 11.93 17.97
CA TYR A 701 -22.15 11.28 17.69
C TYR A 701 -21.85 10.13 18.65
N LYS A 702 -21.16 9.09 18.15
CA LYS A 702 -20.64 7.97 18.94
C LYS A 702 -19.44 8.33 19.83
N GLY A 703 -18.95 9.57 19.73
CA GLY A 703 -17.78 10.05 20.46
C GLY A 703 -16.46 9.50 19.94
N GLY A 704 -15.36 10.05 20.46
CA GLY A 704 -13.99 9.64 20.18
C GLY A 704 -12.98 10.76 20.48
N PRO A 705 -11.68 10.42 20.59
CA PRO A 705 -10.63 11.37 20.91
C PRO A 705 -10.37 12.36 19.76
N VAL A 706 -9.71 13.49 20.02
CA VAL A 706 -9.27 14.45 18.99
C VAL A 706 -7.86 14.92 19.34
N GLU A 707 -7.66 16.08 19.96
CA GLU A 707 -6.36 16.49 20.52
C GLU A 707 -5.85 15.55 21.62
N SER A 708 -6.74 14.80 22.28
CA SER A 708 -6.37 13.85 23.34
C SER A 708 -5.53 12.66 22.85
N VAL A 709 -5.34 12.50 21.53
CA VAL A 709 -4.40 11.53 20.92
C VAL A 709 -2.93 11.97 20.95
N HIS A 710 -2.64 13.23 21.32
CA HIS A 710 -1.28 13.77 21.43
C HIS A 710 -1.01 14.50 22.75
N ALA A 711 -1.93 14.40 23.72
CA ALA A 711 -1.88 15.16 24.96
C ALA A 711 -1.37 14.33 26.13
N ALA A 712 -0.65 14.99 27.04
CA ALA A 712 -0.18 14.36 28.27
C ALA A 712 -1.35 14.03 29.21
N LYS A 713 -1.19 12.96 29.99
CA LYS A 713 -2.19 12.54 30.98
C LYS A 713 -2.41 13.62 32.05
N GLY A 714 -3.67 13.96 32.29
CA GLY A 714 -4.07 14.98 33.27
C GLY A 714 -4.10 16.41 32.75
N THR A 715 -3.77 16.65 31.48
CA THR A 715 -3.94 17.96 30.83
C THR A 715 -5.43 18.26 30.62
N PHE A 716 -5.94 19.34 31.23
CA PHE A 716 -7.38 19.65 31.23
C PHE A 716 -7.90 20.24 29.90
N HIS A 717 -7.14 21.18 29.29
CA HIS A 717 -7.30 21.55 27.88
C HIS A 717 -6.05 21.09 27.13
N PRO A 718 -6.14 20.07 26.26
CA PRO A 718 -4.99 19.61 25.50
C PRO A 718 -4.54 20.64 24.45
N PRO A 719 -3.23 20.71 24.11
CA PRO A 719 -2.72 21.66 23.13
C PRO A 719 -3.45 21.57 21.78
N GLU A 720 -4.07 22.67 21.37
CA GLU A 720 -4.73 22.79 20.08
C GLU A 720 -3.84 23.51 19.07
N TYR A 721 -3.62 22.90 17.91
CA TYR A 721 -2.91 23.53 16.78
C TYR A 721 -3.91 24.34 15.96
N LEU A 722 -4.33 25.48 16.52
CA LEU A 722 -5.31 26.35 15.90
C LEU A 722 -4.65 27.27 14.87
N ARG A 723 -5.47 27.78 13.97
CA ARG A 723 -5.04 28.57 12.82
C ARG A 723 -5.97 29.75 12.63
N THR A 724 -5.46 30.87 12.11
CA THR A 724 -6.28 32.02 11.77
C THR A 724 -7.24 31.74 10.63
N GLN A 725 -8.31 32.53 10.52
CA GLN A 725 -8.99 32.72 9.24
C GLN A 725 -7.98 33.12 8.15
N ARG A 726 -8.29 32.75 6.90
CA ARG A 726 -7.46 33.01 5.72
C ARG A 726 -7.23 34.50 5.54
N VAL A 727 -5.97 34.93 5.49
CA VAL A 727 -5.57 36.28 5.04
C VAL A 727 -5.09 36.27 3.59
N ASN A 728 -5.22 37.42 2.91
CA ASN A 728 -4.97 37.54 1.47
C ASN A 728 -3.52 37.87 1.11
N SER A 729 -2.64 38.07 2.10
CA SER A 729 -1.25 38.42 1.83
C SER A 729 -0.27 37.84 2.87
N LEU A 730 0.96 37.60 2.41
CA LEU A 730 2.07 37.25 3.29
C LEU A 730 2.45 38.39 4.25
N ALA A 731 2.14 39.65 3.90
CA ALA A 731 2.40 40.78 4.77
C ALA A 731 1.49 40.74 6.02
N ASP A 732 0.20 40.45 5.84
CA ASP A 732 -0.76 40.30 6.93
C ASP A 732 -0.39 39.11 7.82
N ALA A 733 -0.07 37.95 7.21
CA ALA A 733 0.36 36.77 7.96
C ALA A 733 1.64 37.02 8.77
N ARG A 734 2.58 37.83 8.25
CA ARG A 734 3.77 38.27 9.00
C ARG A 734 3.43 39.24 10.13
N ALA A 735 2.50 40.16 9.93
CA ALA A 735 2.06 41.09 10.96
C ALA A 735 1.33 40.37 12.12
N ILE A 736 0.53 39.34 11.81
CA ILE A 736 -0.08 38.45 12.81
C ILE A 736 1.01 37.65 13.53
N LEU A 737 1.91 36.97 12.82
CA LEU A 737 2.98 36.18 13.45
C LEU A 737 3.86 37.05 14.37
N GLN A 738 4.07 38.32 14.03
CA GLN A 738 4.81 39.28 14.84
C GLN A 738 4.16 39.65 16.18
N SER A 739 2.87 39.38 16.41
CA SER A 739 2.23 39.53 17.73
C SER A 739 2.19 38.23 18.56
N VAL A 740 2.44 37.06 17.96
CA VAL A 740 2.56 35.79 18.70
C VAL A 740 3.76 35.84 19.65
N ARG A 741 3.56 35.47 20.92
CA ARG A 741 4.61 35.42 21.95
C ARG A 741 4.43 34.18 22.81
N LYS A 742 5.33 33.20 22.69
CA LYS A 742 5.28 31.99 23.52
C LYS A 742 5.24 32.33 25.02
N GLY A 743 4.35 31.66 25.75
CA GLY A 743 4.11 31.86 27.18
C GLY A 743 3.24 33.06 27.53
N SER A 744 2.84 33.91 26.57
CA SER A 744 1.86 34.96 26.84
C SER A 744 0.47 34.36 27.06
N THR A 745 -0.36 35.07 27.83
CA THR A 745 -1.81 34.91 27.74
C THR A 745 -2.34 35.97 26.78
N VAL A 746 -3.22 35.56 25.87
CA VAL A 746 -3.94 36.40 24.91
C VAL A 746 -5.46 36.24 25.09
N THR A 747 -6.22 37.16 24.54
CA THR A 747 -7.68 37.09 24.44
C THR A 747 -8.06 37.04 22.96
N LEU A 748 -8.69 35.95 22.54
CA LEU A 748 -9.00 35.70 21.14
C LEU A 748 -10.45 35.29 20.95
N SER A 749 -10.93 35.33 19.70
CA SER A 749 -12.23 34.79 19.32
C SER A 749 -12.03 33.66 18.32
N LEU A 750 -12.86 32.62 18.42
CA LEU A 750 -12.86 31.46 17.54
C LEU A 750 -14.16 31.38 16.77
N THR A 751 -14.08 31.01 15.49
CA THR A 751 -15.24 30.57 14.71
C THR A 751 -15.77 29.22 15.22
N PRO A 752 -16.97 28.76 14.80
CA PRO A 752 -17.45 27.42 15.15
C PRO A 752 -16.48 26.28 14.76
N ALA A 753 -15.76 26.45 13.64
CA ALA A 753 -14.72 25.53 13.19
C ALA A 753 -13.40 25.63 13.99
N SER A 754 -13.35 26.45 15.05
CA SER A 754 -12.15 26.75 15.84
C SER A 754 -10.99 27.39 15.07
N GLU A 755 -11.26 28.02 13.92
CA GLU A 755 -10.32 28.94 13.27
C GLU A 755 -10.35 30.30 14.00
N ILE A 756 -9.19 30.88 14.31
CA ILE A 756 -9.00 32.13 15.06
C ILE A 756 -9.47 33.32 14.21
N VAL A 757 -10.37 34.11 14.76
CA VAL A 757 -10.96 35.27 14.09
C VAL A 757 -9.89 36.36 13.91
N VAL A 758 -9.77 36.88 12.68
CA VAL A 758 -8.81 37.96 12.37
C VAL A 758 -9.54 39.31 12.42
N PRO A 759 -9.17 40.23 13.34
CA PRO A 759 -9.74 41.57 13.39
C PRO A 759 -9.28 42.43 12.21
N SER A 760 -9.96 43.57 11.99
CA SER A 760 -9.65 44.50 10.88
C SER A 760 -8.21 45.04 10.90
N ASN A 761 -7.64 45.24 12.08
CA ASN A 761 -6.20 45.42 12.25
C ASN A 761 -5.57 44.07 12.63
N VAL A 762 -5.03 43.36 11.63
CA VAL A 762 -4.48 42.00 11.78
C VAL A 762 -3.39 41.88 12.84
N SER A 763 -2.68 42.96 13.19
CA SER A 763 -1.67 42.90 14.27
C SER A 763 -2.27 42.62 15.66
N GLN A 764 -3.59 42.83 15.82
CA GLN A 764 -4.32 42.65 17.08
C GLN A 764 -4.85 41.23 17.32
N THR A 765 -4.56 40.24 16.45
CA THR A 765 -5.08 38.86 16.58
C THR A 765 -4.65 38.15 17.88
N PHE A 766 -3.51 38.50 18.45
CA PHE A 766 -2.93 37.87 19.65
C PHE A 766 -2.62 38.91 20.75
N GLN A 767 -3.63 39.72 21.13
CA GLN A 767 -3.52 40.76 22.18
C GLN A 767 -4.18 40.36 23.50
#